data_AF-A0A1T4VVW2-F1
#
_entry.id   AF-A0A1T4VVW2-F1
#
_cell.length_a   1.000
_cell.length_b   1.000
_cell.length_c   1.000
_cell.angle_alpha   90.00
_cell.angle_beta   90.00
_cell.angle_gamma   90.00
#
_symmetry.space_group_name_H-M   'P 1'
#
loop_
_entity.id
_entity.type
_entity.pdbx_description
1 polymer ?
#
loop_
_entity_poly.entity_id
_entity_poly.type
_entity_poly.pdbx_seq_one_letter_code
_entity_poly.pdbx_strand_id
1 'polypeptide(L)'
;MIRKSLAIVMSLFLTSSIINMNEINSVCANEKDYEINNPRVKYLEREIVTFGNFYQEDTDGNGVVNSVDKKTPIKWQVLSENNGELFLLSDVILTNYQYNNVGVKDDNGQISYACDWSTSGVRKWLNSTFWNEAFSNDEKWEISNSSVITYNTSTSSLTYDRIFLPSNDEMVSYGFDRDYNSYDYARVCNISRYAEGYNYASRYMLRTTGSTKEECMCVSSANGKVNVVGVKNNTYIGIRPAMKIKREYVNSVEVRKIKTIDAEYDSVSLGRYSGEKIKWRVLSRDNNDVFLLAENIFTLKKYNDEVISSTWEECSLRKWLNEELYNEIFDENEKKIIKETYVENKDNPTSGVWGGYDTYDKMFLLSLEDLKEAKYGFWGNDYDLVTRIGYNSEGSASNWWLRSPSNAVTTACMVDKNGRISSAAVSSNFGIRPAIHIDLKDAELVLTEDEDVDTVIDMIDGLPLVEEVKLSDKKEIDECIEMFESLSPKQKEKISKELYAKYSVLRIAISYLESINQLEEEISNKSNLLTEAQELVEQLNTQIQELQSEKESNTSLINQLKKDKKDLEDEIEELNNSVESLEKEKKQIEDDKNKIIKSKDDLIDVLTSNNESLNDLLKQANEQKNAYSSELDSMKEQNKKMSETISSLQSDLSKISNKKTELESTVANLEKQLKDNKNNASVDIKLKAGDVVVDNISKVKYKILKMGTDNAMGSVEFVAPLNANNSKFIVPSTITNKGITYEVIQIVDGAFKDNKKLKNVVISEGIKKIGKESFAGCKKLRKITINTTVLKKVGKNAFKGIHKKCVIKVPSNKFKNYKKKFNKKGQSKKVKIKKI
;
A
#
# COMPACT_ATOMS: atom_id res chain seq x y z
N MET A 1 43.44 42.16 49.46
CA MET A 1 43.96 41.43 50.65
C MET A 1 45.21 40.63 50.30
N ILE A 2 45.12 39.73 49.31
CA ILE A 2 46.20 38.87 48.76
C ILE A 2 47.59 39.52 48.74
N ARG A 3 47.78 40.70 48.13
CA ARG A 3 49.12 41.35 48.03
C ARG A 3 49.80 41.65 49.39
N LYS A 4 49.06 41.83 50.49
CA LYS A 4 49.63 41.93 51.85
C LYS A 4 49.94 40.56 52.46
N SER A 5 49.12 39.55 52.18
CA SER A 5 49.41 38.16 52.54
C SER A 5 50.67 37.66 51.82
N LEU A 6 50.87 38.05 50.55
CA LEU A 6 52.02 37.66 49.74
C LEU A 6 53.35 38.15 50.33
N ALA A 7 53.43 39.40 50.80
CA ALA A 7 54.63 39.92 51.48
C ALA A 7 54.96 39.16 52.78
N ILE A 8 53.93 38.74 53.53
CA ILE A 8 54.10 37.91 54.74
C ILE A 8 54.53 36.48 54.38
N VAL A 9 54.00 35.92 53.28
CA VAL A 9 54.40 34.60 52.78
C VAL A 9 55.82 34.61 52.21
N MET A 10 56.22 35.63 51.45
CA MET A 10 57.59 35.78 50.94
C MET A 10 58.62 35.92 52.06
N SER A 11 58.33 36.73 53.09
CA SER A 11 59.22 36.88 54.25
C SER A 11 59.31 35.61 55.11
N LEU A 12 58.23 34.81 55.21
CA LEU A 12 58.30 33.47 55.76
C LEU A 12 59.12 32.52 54.88
N PHE A 13 58.92 32.52 53.56
CA PHE A 13 59.68 31.71 52.60
C PHE A 13 61.19 32.00 52.64
N LEU A 14 61.59 33.27 52.78
CA LEU A 14 63.00 33.64 52.96
C LEU A 14 63.63 32.92 54.17
N THR A 15 62.88 32.72 55.26
CA THR A 15 63.37 31.98 56.43
C THR A 15 63.38 30.45 56.26
N SER A 16 62.48 29.88 55.45
CA SER A 16 62.43 28.42 55.21
C SER A 16 63.38 27.96 54.10
N SER A 17 63.58 28.75 53.04
CA SER A 17 64.48 28.42 51.93
C SER A 17 65.95 28.31 52.35
N ILE A 18 66.37 29.06 53.37
CA ILE A 18 67.70 28.93 53.99
C ILE A 18 67.85 27.56 54.70
N ILE A 19 66.76 26.99 55.22
CA ILE A 19 66.75 25.68 55.89
C ILE A 19 66.69 24.54 54.87
N ASN A 20 65.92 24.70 53.79
CA ASN A 20 65.68 23.64 52.80
C ASN A 20 66.86 23.32 51.85
N MET A 21 67.93 24.12 51.86
CA MET A 21 69.14 23.86 51.05
C MET A 21 69.81 22.49 51.32
N ASN A 22 69.51 21.83 52.44
CA ASN A 22 70.05 20.50 52.75
C ASN A 22 69.27 19.33 52.12
N GLU A 23 67.97 19.47 51.82
CA GLU A 23 67.17 18.34 51.32
C GLU A 23 67.20 18.19 49.79
N ILE A 24 67.46 19.28 49.06
CA ILE A 24 67.51 19.31 47.58
C ILE A 24 68.54 18.32 47.02
N ASN A 25 69.65 18.11 47.73
CA ASN A 25 70.70 17.12 47.38
C ASN A 25 70.22 15.65 47.39
N SER A 26 68.99 15.34 47.79
CA SER A 26 68.44 13.98 47.82
C SER A 26 67.47 13.64 46.69
N VAL A 27 67.02 14.63 45.89
CA VAL A 27 65.95 14.44 44.89
C VAL A 27 66.49 14.20 43.47
N CYS A 28 67.76 14.52 43.21
CA CYS A 28 68.45 14.34 41.91
C CYS A 28 68.79 12.87 41.57
N ALA A 29 67.94 11.92 41.97
CA ALA A 29 68.16 10.48 41.82
C ALA A 29 66.85 9.73 41.46
N ASN A 30 66.15 10.22 40.43
CA ASN A 30 65.18 9.45 39.64
C ASN A 30 65.22 9.96 38.20
N GLU A 31 65.44 9.06 37.25
CA GLU A 31 65.44 9.34 35.82
C GLU A 31 64.03 9.77 35.38
N LYS A 32 63.88 10.97 34.82
CA LYS A 32 62.66 11.41 34.17
C LYS A 32 62.78 11.16 32.67
N ASP A 33 62.41 9.95 32.26
CA ASP A 33 62.19 9.65 30.84
C ASP A 33 61.17 10.65 30.26
N TYR A 34 61.50 11.24 29.12
CA TYR A 34 60.62 12.16 28.42
C TYR A 34 59.51 11.33 27.77
N GLU A 35 58.26 11.42 28.25
CA GLU A 35 57.10 10.62 27.80
C GLU A 35 56.61 11.00 26.39
N ILE A 36 57.47 10.85 25.38
CA ILE A 36 57.14 10.88 23.95
C ILE A 36 56.48 9.56 23.56
N ASN A 37 55.26 9.62 22.99
CA ASN A 37 54.47 8.46 22.60
C ASN A 37 54.34 8.29 21.07
N ASN A 38 53.96 7.08 20.66
CA ASN A 38 53.58 6.76 19.29
C ASN A 38 52.18 7.34 18.91
N PRO A 39 51.88 7.57 17.62
CA PRO A 39 50.62 8.14 17.15
C PRO A 39 49.36 7.38 17.56
N ARG A 40 48.25 8.09 17.79
CA ARG A 40 46.95 7.52 18.21
C ARG A 40 45.86 7.85 17.19
N VAL A 41 45.48 6.89 16.36
CA VAL A 41 44.54 7.08 15.23
C VAL A 41 43.15 6.54 15.54
N LYS A 42 42.11 7.34 15.26
CA LYS A 42 40.69 6.98 15.36
C LYS A 42 40.09 6.74 13.98
N TYR A 43 39.27 5.70 13.85
CA TYR A 43 38.67 5.26 12.59
C TYR A 43 37.13 5.38 12.63
N LEU A 44 36.52 5.71 11.50
CA LEU A 44 35.13 5.35 11.24
C LEU A 44 35.09 3.87 10.94
N GLU A 45 34.39 3.10 11.77
CA GLU A 45 34.12 1.68 11.56
C GLU A 45 32.63 1.47 11.25
N ARG A 46 32.32 0.48 10.42
CA ARG A 46 30.96 0.03 10.17
C ARG A 46 30.84 -1.48 10.35
N GLU A 47 29.83 -1.87 11.10
CA GLU A 47 29.39 -3.26 11.18
C GLU A 47 28.77 -3.70 9.85
N ILE A 48 29.08 -4.92 9.43
CA ILE A 48 28.48 -5.58 8.27
C ILE A 48 27.62 -6.74 8.76
N VAL A 49 26.37 -6.77 8.30
CA VAL A 49 25.39 -7.83 8.58
C VAL A 49 24.93 -8.49 7.28
N THR A 50 24.29 -9.66 7.37
CA THR A 50 23.65 -10.33 6.22
C THR A 50 22.16 -10.54 6.43
N PHE A 51 21.34 -10.20 5.42
CA PHE A 51 19.89 -10.38 5.43
C PHE A 51 19.34 -10.42 4.00
N GLY A 52 18.43 -11.33 3.67
CA GLY A 52 18.01 -11.57 2.28
C GLY A 52 19.11 -12.18 1.40
N ASN A 53 18.74 -12.60 0.19
CA ASN A 53 19.61 -13.26 -0.79
C ASN A 53 19.35 -12.73 -2.21
N PHE A 54 20.40 -12.39 -2.97
CA PHE A 54 20.25 -11.90 -4.36
C PHE A 54 21.31 -12.47 -5.30
N TYR A 55 21.13 -12.31 -6.62
CA TYR A 55 22.12 -12.73 -7.62
C TYR A 55 23.35 -11.83 -7.52
N GLN A 56 24.52 -12.41 -7.20
CA GLN A 56 25.77 -11.68 -6.99
C GLN A 56 26.99 -12.44 -7.53
N GLU A 57 26.96 -13.77 -7.52
CA GLU A 57 28.07 -14.67 -7.87
C GLU A 57 27.71 -15.61 -9.02
N ASP A 58 28.73 -16.11 -9.71
CA ASP A 58 28.61 -17.12 -10.79
C ASP A 58 28.56 -18.52 -10.16
N THR A 59 27.43 -19.20 -10.31
CA THR A 59 27.10 -20.43 -9.58
C THR A 59 26.79 -21.63 -10.46
N ASP A 60 26.61 -21.43 -11.77
CA ASP A 60 26.62 -22.50 -12.78
C ASP A 60 27.96 -22.64 -13.52
N GLY A 61 28.84 -21.63 -13.42
CA GLY A 61 30.18 -21.61 -14.02
C GLY A 61 30.22 -21.11 -15.46
N ASN A 62 29.17 -20.45 -15.97
CA ASN A 62 29.10 -20.00 -17.36
C ASN A 62 29.93 -18.71 -17.65
N GLY A 63 30.37 -17.99 -16.62
CA GLY A 63 31.12 -16.73 -16.70
C GLY A 63 30.27 -15.47 -16.48
N VAL A 64 28.93 -15.57 -16.56
CA VAL A 64 27.98 -14.44 -16.56
C VAL A 64 26.91 -14.64 -15.49
N VAL A 65 26.98 -13.81 -14.43
CA VAL A 65 26.00 -13.84 -13.34
C VAL A 65 24.66 -13.30 -13.83
N ASN A 66 23.61 -14.12 -13.73
CA ASN A 66 22.29 -13.79 -14.23
C ASN A 66 21.18 -14.45 -13.38
N SER A 67 19.92 -14.43 -13.84
CA SER A 67 18.78 -14.91 -13.06
C SER A 67 18.61 -16.44 -12.99
N VAL A 68 19.47 -17.22 -13.67
CA VAL A 68 19.56 -18.68 -13.44
C VAL A 68 20.43 -19.04 -12.22
N ASP A 69 21.23 -18.09 -11.72
CA ASP A 69 22.15 -18.32 -10.61
C ASP A 69 21.45 -18.50 -9.26
N LYS A 70 22.12 -19.22 -8.37
CA LYS A 70 21.71 -19.31 -6.96
C LYS A 70 22.00 -17.98 -6.28
N LYS A 71 20.95 -17.37 -5.77
CA LYS A 71 21.02 -16.18 -4.91
C LYS A 71 21.91 -16.46 -3.69
N THR A 72 22.81 -15.53 -3.38
CA THR A 72 23.70 -15.56 -2.22
C THR A 72 23.32 -14.47 -1.21
N PRO A 73 23.70 -14.58 0.08
CA PRO A 73 23.32 -13.60 1.09
C PRO A 73 23.77 -12.18 0.74
N ILE A 74 22.88 -11.20 0.93
CA ILE A 74 23.19 -9.79 0.72
C ILE A 74 23.95 -9.28 1.95
N LYS A 75 25.14 -8.70 1.75
CA LYS A 75 25.87 -7.95 2.79
C LYS A 75 25.32 -6.51 2.89
N TRP A 76 25.13 -6.03 4.10
CA TRP A 76 24.66 -4.67 4.41
C TRP A 76 25.57 -3.98 5.41
N GLN A 77 25.93 -2.73 5.15
CA GLN A 77 26.57 -1.84 6.11
C GLN A 77 25.52 -1.28 7.08
N VAL A 78 25.79 -1.38 8.38
CA VAL A 78 25.06 -0.61 9.40
C VAL A 78 25.49 0.85 9.31
N LEU A 79 24.52 1.74 9.11
CA LEU A 79 24.72 3.19 9.02
C LEU A 79 24.35 3.93 10.30
N SER A 80 23.39 3.41 11.07
CA SER A 80 23.10 3.82 12.45
C SER A 80 22.27 2.75 13.16
N GLU A 81 22.23 2.83 14.49
CA GLU A 81 21.30 2.10 15.35
C GLU A 81 20.59 3.10 16.26
N ASN A 82 19.26 3.07 16.30
CA ASN A 82 18.43 3.95 17.13
C ASN A 82 17.34 3.12 17.80
N ASN A 83 17.34 3.02 19.13
CA ASN A 83 16.37 2.24 19.92
C ASN A 83 16.20 0.78 19.45
N GLY A 84 17.28 0.16 18.95
CA GLY A 84 17.26 -1.19 18.37
C GLY A 84 16.74 -1.29 16.93
N GLU A 85 16.40 -0.18 16.26
CA GLU A 85 16.20 -0.14 14.80
C GLU A 85 17.52 0.23 14.12
N LEU A 86 17.99 -0.63 13.21
CA LEU A 86 19.13 -0.39 12.35
C LEU A 86 18.70 0.32 11.06
N PHE A 87 19.51 1.27 10.60
CA PHE A 87 19.49 1.70 9.20
C PHE A 87 20.60 0.98 8.43
N LEU A 88 20.22 0.29 7.36
CA LEU A 88 21.10 -0.55 6.55
C LEU A 88 21.21 -0.01 5.12
N LEU A 89 22.41 -0.12 4.53
CA LEU A 89 22.70 0.14 3.11
C LEU A 89 23.47 -1.04 2.53
N SER A 90 23.13 -1.53 1.33
CA SER A 90 23.85 -2.67 0.73
C SER A 90 25.34 -2.37 0.59
N ASP A 91 26.19 -3.34 0.93
CA ASP A 91 27.66 -3.16 0.95
C ASP A 91 28.23 -2.94 -0.45
N VAL A 92 27.59 -3.54 -1.46
CA VAL A 92 27.93 -3.42 -2.89
C VAL A 92 26.75 -2.88 -3.70
N ILE A 93 27.03 -2.41 -4.92
CA ILE A 93 26.00 -2.21 -5.94
C ILE A 93 25.45 -3.58 -6.35
N LEU A 94 24.15 -3.83 -6.15
CA LEU A 94 23.56 -5.17 -6.34
C LEU A 94 23.08 -5.44 -7.78
N THR A 95 22.66 -4.39 -8.50
CA THR A 95 22.20 -4.44 -9.90
C THR A 95 22.24 -3.02 -10.48
N ASN A 96 21.89 -2.84 -11.75
CA ASN A 96 21.58 -1.54 -12.33
C ASN A 96 20.09 -1.45 -12.68
N TYR A 97 19.48 -0.27 -12.52
CA TYR A 97 18.09 -0.03 -12.92
C TYR A 97 17.92 1.39 -13.47
N GLN A 98 16.81 1.62 -14.18
CA GLN A 98 16.43 2.94 -14.68
C GLN A 98 15.64 3.68 -13.59
N TYR A 99 15.89 4.98 -13.37
CA TYR A 99 15.08 5.77 -12.44
C TYR A 99 13.60 5.73 -12.86
N ASN A 100 13.36 5.91 -14.16
CA ASN A 100 12.07 5.71 -14.82
C ASN A 100 12.24 4.84 -16.08
N ASN A 101 11.43 3.79 -16.19
CA ASN A 101 11.39 2.87 -17.34
C ASN A 101 10.36 3.28 -18.41
N VAL A 102 9.49 4.24 -18.11
CA VAL A 102 8.56 4.88 -19.04
C VAL A 102 8.59 6.38 -18.80
N GLY A 103 8.84 7.17 -19.85
CA GLY A 103 8.75 8.63 -19.78
C GLY A 103 7.29 9.10 -19.81
N VAL A 104 6.98 10.09 -18.98
CA VAL A 104 5.64 10.71 -18.88
C VAL A 104 5.55 11.85 -19.89
N LYS A 105 4.43 11.99 -20.61
CA LYS A 105 4.20 13.18 -21.44
C LYS A 105 3.80 14.36 -20.57
N ASP A 106 4.44 15.51 -20.79
CA ASP A 106 3.99 16.79 -20.23
C ASP A 106 2.75 17.32 -20.96
N ASP A 107 2.23 18.48 -20.52
CA ASP A 107 1.06 19.13 -21.10
C ASP A 107 1.27 19.57 -22.58
N ASN A 108 2.52 19.67 -23.03
CA ASN A 108 2.90 19.96 -24.41
C ASN A 108 3.07 18.68 -25.27
N GLY A 109 2.95 17.49 -24.66
CA GLY A 109 3.13 16.19 -25.30
C GLY A 109 4.59 15.71 -25.41
N GLN A 110 5.55 16.46 -24.85
CA GLN A 110 6.97 16.11 -24.79
C GLN A 110 7.21 15.05 -23.70
N ILE A 111 8.02 14.04 -24.01
CA ILE A 111 8.30 12.94 -23.09
C ILE A 111 9.38 13.36 -22.10
N SER A 112 9.01 13.48 -20.82
CA SER A 112 9.91 13.74 -19.71
C SER A 112 10.20 12.48 -18.90
N TYR A 113 11.41 12.39 -18.34
CA TYR A 113 11.85 11.26 -17.49
C TYR A 113 11.96 11.65 -16.00
N ALA A 114 11.25 12.71 -15.60
CA ALA A 114 11.40 13.41 -14.33
C ALA A 114 11.66 12.53 -13.08
N CYS A 115 12.74 12.87 -12.37
CA CYS A 115 13.06 12.34 -11.04
C CYS A 115 12.05 12.87 -10.01
N ASP A 116 10.95 12.14 -9.83
CA ASP A 116 10.19 12.14 -8.59
C ASP A 116 10.21 10.72 -8.02
N TRP A 117 10.80 10.56 -6.84
CA TRP A 117 10.87 9.29 -6.15
C TRP A 117 9.49 8.64 -6.01
N SER A 118 8.46 9.42 -5.69
CA SER A 118 7.13 8.90 -5.34
C SER A 118 6.45 8.14 -6.47
N THR A 119 6.61 8.62 -7.70
CA THR A 119 6.09 8.01 -8.93
C THR A 119 7.11 7.11 -9.65
N SER A 120 8.39 7.10 -9.23
CA SER A 120 9.49 6.49 -9.97
C SER A 120 9.37 4.99 -10.27
N GLY A 121 9.97 4.58 -11.40
CA GLY A 121 10.11 3.17 -11.76
C GLY A 121 11.00 2.39 -10.78
N VAL A 122 12.11 2.98 -10.33
CA VAL A 122 13.04 2.34 -9.39
C VAL A 122 12.42 2.08 -8.02
N ARG A 123 11.66 3.03 -7.44
CA ARG A 123 10.92 2.83 -6.17
C ARG A 123 9.92 1.66 -6.27
N LYS A 124 9.18 1.60 -7.38
CA LYS A 124 8.22 0.53 -7.66
C LYS A 124 8.92 -0.83 -7.76
N TRP A 125 10.03 -0.92 -8.49
CA TRP A 125 10.81 -2.15 -8.62
C TRP A 125 11.39 -2.61 -7.27
N LEU A 126 11.95 -1.69 -6.48
CA LEU A 126 12.48 -1.96 -5.14
C LEU A 126 11.42 -2.56 -4.20
N ASN A 127 10.22 -1.97 -4.15
CA ASN A 127 9.14 -2.40 -3.27
C ASN A 127 8.20 -3.47 -3.88
N SER A 128 8.57 -4.09 -5.00
CA SER A 128 7.77 -5.19 -5.59
C SER A 128 8.63 -6.34 -6.13
N THR A 129 9.39 -6.15 -7.20
CA THR A 129 10.24 -7.18 -7.81
C THR A 129 11.42 -7.54 -6.91
N PHE A 130 12.27 -6.55 -6.56
CA PHE A 130 13.39 -6.78 -5.66
C PHE A 130 12.92 -7.28 -4.29
N TRP A 131 11.91 -6.63 -3.70
CA TRP A 131 11.26 -7.08 -2.47
C TRP A 131 10.86 -8.56 -2.47
N ASN A 132 10.29 -9.06 -3.57
CA ASN A 132 9.87 -10.46 -3.66
C ASN A 132 10.98 -11.43 -4.06
N GLU A 133 12.05 -10.94 -4.71
CA GLU A 133 13.19 -11.75 -5.08
C GLU A 133 14.25 -11.86 -3.98
N ALA A 134 14.45 -10.80 -3.19
CA ALA A 134 15.52 -10.70 -2.20
C ALA A 134 15.17 -11.32 -0.84
N PHE A 135 13.88 -11.34 -0.47
CA PHE A 135 13.45 -11.72 0.88
C PHE A 135 12.38 -12.82 0.86
N SER A 136 12.52 -13.79 1.77
CA SER A 136 11.48 -14.77 2.10
C SER A 136 10.28 -14.13 2.79
N ASN A 137 9.17 -14.84 2.92
CA ASN A 137 7.95 -14.28 3.53
C ASN A 137 8.11 -13.97 5.02
N ASP A 138 9.04 -14.63 5.71
CA ASP A 138 9.31 -14.41 7.13
C ASP A 138 10.22 -13.17 7.29
N GLU A 139 11.32 -13.09 6.52
CA GLU A 139 12.20 -11.90 6.47
C GLU A 139 11.42 -10.61 6.13
N LYS A 140 10.38 -10.71 5.30
CA LYS A 140 9.52 -9.58 4.90
C LYS A 140 8.67 -8.99 6.03
N TRP A 141 8.44 -9.69 7.13
CA TRP A 141 7.72 -9.13 8.28
C TRP A 141 8.59 -8.18 9.12
N GLU A 142 9.90 -8.38 9.10
CA GLU A 142 10.82 -7.70 10.01
C GLU A 142 11.42 -6.40 9.46
N ILE A 143 11.25 -6.13 8.16
CA ILE A 143 11.70 -4.89 7.51
C ILE A 143 10.67 -3.77 7.74
N SER A 144 11.07 -2.74 8.47
CA SER A 144 10.26 -1.56 8.82
C SER A 144 9.77 -0.80 7.59
N ASN A 145 8.45 -0.53 7.54
CA ASN A 145 7.86 0.37 6.54
C ASN A 145 8.16 1.83 6.90
N SER A 146 9.21 2.37 6.30
CA SER A 146 9.82 3.66 6.67
C SER A 146 9.13 4.84 5.98
N SER A 147 8.93 5.94 6.70
CA SER A 147 8.55 7.22 6.11
C SER A 147 9.75 7.86 5.40
N VAL A 148 9.67 8.00 4.09
CA VAL A 148 10.75 8.46 3.21
C VAL A 148 10.35 9.78 2.57
N ILE A 149 11.06 10.86 2.88
CA ILE A 149 10.88 12.19 2.26
C ILE A 149 11.90 12.36 1.14
N THR A 150 11.47 12.90 0.00
CA THR A 150 12.37 13.31 -1.09
C THR A 150 12.15 14.78 -1.42
N TYR A 151 13.22 15.55 -1.46
CA TYR A 151 13.19 16.94 -1.93
C TYR A 151 13.51 16.99 -3.42
N ASN A 152 12.64 17.67 -4.17
CA ASN A 152 12.79 18.01 -5.57
C ASN A 152 13.08 19.52 -5.69
N THR A 153 13.41 20.00 -6.89
CA THR A 153 13.80 21.40 -7.18
C THR A 153 12.80 22.49 -6.75
N SER A 154 11.58 22.13 -6.33
CA SER A 154 10.49 23.07 -6.01
C SER A 154 9.43 22.52 -5.05
N THR A 155 9.53 21.25 -4.62
CA THR A 155 8.52 20.53 -3.82
C THR A 155 9.19 19.42 -3.01
N SER A 156 8.50 18.86 -2.03
CA SER A 156 8.85 17.56 -1.43
C SER A 156 7.75 16.53 -1.70
N SER A 157 8.12 15.26 -1.77
CA SER A 157 7.18 14.13 -1.76
C SER A 157 7.46 13.21 -0.57
N LEU A 158 6.40 12.90 0.19
CA LEU A 158 6.43 11.91 1.28
C LEU A 158 5.94 10.57 0.74
N THR A 159 6.67 9.52 1.09
CA THR A 159 6.40 8.13 0.71
C THR A 159 6.54 7.22 1.93
N TYR A 160 5.96 6.02 1.83
CA TYR A 160 6.20 4.94 2.78
C TYR A 160 6.77 3.76 2.00
N ASP A 161 7.99 3.36 2.34
CA ASP A 161 8.79 2.37 1.62
C ASP A 161 9.50 1.45 2.61
N ARG A 162 9.59 0.15 2.27
CA ARG A 162 10.39 -0.82 3.04
C ARG A 162 11.84 -0.84 2.54
N ILE A 163 12.00 -0.79 1.23
CA ILE A 163 13.30 -0.68 0.55
C ILE A 163 13.32 0.62 -0.25
N PHE A 164 14.36 1.43 -0.09
CA PHE A 164 14.49 2.71 -0.78
C PHE A 164 15.93 2.95 -1.24
N LEU A 165 16.18 4.05 -1.96
CA LEU A 165 17.54 4.58 -2.14
C LEU A 165 17.74 5.72 -1.13
N PRO A 166 18.92 5.85 -0.51
CA PRO A 166 19.19 6.96 0.40
C PRO A 166 19.09 8.32 -0.33
N SER A 167 18.72 9.37 0.40
CA SER A 167 18.88 10.74 -0.10
C SER A 167 20.30 11.23 0.16
N ASN A 168 20.73 12.24 -0.60
CA ASN A 168 22.01 12.89 -0.39
C ASN A 168 22.12 13.49 1.02
N ASP A 169 21.02 14.07 1.53
CA ASP A 169 20.97 14.72 2.85
C ASP A 169 20.97 13.69 4.00
N GLU A 170 20.28 12.56 3.84
CA GLU A 170 20.35 11.43 4.79
C GLU A 170 21.77 10.92 4.97
N MET A 171 22.53 10.81 3.87
CA MET A 171 23.92 10.32 3.95
C MET A 171 24.78 11.23 4.86
N VAL A 172 24.55 12.55 4.88
CA VAL A 172 25.29 13.43 5.81
C VAL A 172 25.02 13.08 7.28
N SER A 173 23.85 12.54 7.61
CA SER A 173 23.52 12.06 8.97
C SER A 173 24.22 10.75 9.38
N TYR A 174 24.87 10.04 8.45
CA TYR A 174 25.46 8.69 8.67
C TYR A 174 26.98 8.63 8.45
N GLY A 175 27.68 9.73 8.77
CA GLY A 175 29.16 9.82 8.73
C GLY A 175 29.76 10.03 7.34
N PHE A 176 28.92 10.23 6.32
CA PHE A 176 29.36 10.61 4.99
C PHE A 176 29.53 12.16 4.90
N ASP A 177 30.47 12.64 4.08
CA ASP A 177 30.87 14.06 4.04
C ASP A 177 29.74 14.99 3.51
N ARG A 178 29.64 16.19 4.07
CA ARG A 178 28.71 17.25 3.61
C ARG A 178 29.19 17.94 2.34
N ASP A 179 30.50 17.99 2.06
CA ASP A 179 30.92 18.43 0.72
C ASP A 179 30.62 17.31 -0.30
N TYR A 180 29.70 17.61 -1.21
CA TYR A 180 29.30 16.71 -2.29
C TYR A 180 30.30 16.77 -3.46
N ASN A 181 31.13 17.82 -3.54
CA ASN A 181 32.21 17.95 -4.51
C ASN A 181 33.52 17.28 -4.06
N SER A 182 33.67 16.95 -2.78
CA SER A 182 34.81 16.24 -2.24
C SER A 182 34.85 14.77 -2.68
N TYR A 183 35.91 14.08 -2.28
CA TYR A 183 36.04 12.63 -2.38
C TYR A 183 35.83 12.08 -0.97
N ASP A 184 34.75 11.35 -0.74
CA ASP A 184 34.48 10.73 0.55
C ASP A 184 34.47 9.21 0.42
N TYR A 185 35.56 8.60 0.85
CA TYR A 185 35.73 7.16 0.74
C TYR A 185 34.78 6.36 1.65
N ALA A 186 34.06 6.99 2.58
CA ALA A 186 32.93 6.34 3.24
C ALA A 186 31.80 5.98 2.28
N ARG A 187 31.69 6.69 1.14
CA ARG A 187 30.74 6.41 0.05
C ARG A 187 31.23 5.35 -0.96
N VAL A 188 32.51 4.95 -0.94
CA VAL A 188 33.05 3.94 -1.87
C VAL A 188 32.44 2.55 -1.63
N CYS A 189 32.35 1.76 -2.70
CA CYS A 189 31.81 0.40 -2.67
C CYS A 189 32.24 -0.42 -3.89
N ASN A 190 32.21 -1.74 -3.73
CA ASN A 190 32.38 -2.67 -4.84
C ASN A 190 31.07 -2.81 -5.64
N ILE A 191 31.19 -3.39 -6.83
CA ILE A 191 30.10 -3.69 -7.76
C ILE A 191 29.90 -5.22 -7.73
N SER A 192 28.67 -5.72 -7.63
CA SER A 192 28.42 -7.17 -7.79
C SER A 192 28.61 -7.57 -9.26
N ARG A 193 28.95 -8.84 -9.53
CA ARG A 193 29.11 -9.32 -10.93
C ARG A 193 27.81 -9.18 -11.74
N TYR A 194 26.65 -9.29 -11.07
CA TYR A 194 25.31 -9.06 -11.66
C TYR A 194 25.06 -7.57 -12.04
N ALA A 195 25.86 -6.65 -11.50
CA ALA A 195 25.81 -5.21 -11.80
C ALA A 195 26.89 -4.75 -12.80
N GLU A 196 27.66 -5.65 -13.41
CA GLU A 196 28.65 -5.32 -14.45
C GLU A 196 27.99 -5.08 -15.82
N GLY A 197 28.73 -4.46 -16.76
CA GLY A 197 28.32 -4.33 -18.17
C GLY A 197 27.34 -3.20 -18.53
N TYR A 198 26.80 -2.46 -17.57
CA TYR A 198 25.85 -1.36 -17.83
C TYR A 198 26.53 0.02 -17.99
N ASN A 199 25.85 0.91 -18.73
CA ASN A 199 26.12 2.35 -18.68
C ASN A 199 26.11 2.82 -17.21
N TYR A 200 27.07 3.66 -16.82
CA TYR A 200 27.23 4.17 -15.46
C TYR A 200 27.35 3.13 -14.32
N ALA A 201 27.66 1.85 -14.60
CA ALA A 201 27.80 0.81 -13.56
C ALA A 201 28.78 1.16 -12.42
N SER A 202 29.78 2.01 -12.66
CA SER A 202 30.68 2.59 -11.65
C SER A 202 30.07 3.72 -10.80
N ARG A 203 28.74 3.82 -10.74
CA ARG A 203 27.99 4.78 -9.93
C ARG A 203 26.72 4.14 -9.36
N TYR A 204 26.37 4.47 -8.12
CA TYR A 204 25.07 4.14 -7.56
C TYR A 204 24.15 5.36 -7.44
N MET A 205 22.87 5.13 -7.68
CA MET A 205 21.80 6.13 -7.68
C MET A 205 21.41 6.51 -6.25
N LEU A 206 21.19 7.81 -6.01
CA LEU A 206 20.48 8.33 -4.84
C LEU A 206 19.06 8.69 -5.27
N ARG A 207 18.10 8.74 -4.33
CA ARG A 207 16.73 9.19 -4.69
C ARG A 207 16.63 10.70 -4.96
N THR A 208 17.58 11.50 -4.45
CA THR A 208 17.59 12.96 -4.59
C THR A 208 17.74 13.40 -6.05
N THR A 209 16.94 14.38 -6.42
CA THR A 209 16.91 15.00 -7.76
C THR A 209 18.09 15.95 -7.94
N GLY A 210 18.59 16.04 -9.19
CA GLY A 210 19.71 16.92 -9.54
C GLY A 210 19.30 18.38 -9.73
N SER A 211 20.15 19.13 -10.43
CA SER A 211 19.93 20.56 -10.73
C SER A 211 18.67 20.82 -11.55
N THR A 212 18.29 19.86 -12.39
CA THR A 212 17.03 19.84 -13.14
C THR A 212 16.16 18.65 -12.76
N LYS A 213 14.86 18.72 -13.09
CA LYS A 213 13.93 17.62 -12.85
C LYS A 213 14.28 16.33 -13.60
N GLU A 214 15.07 16.38 -14.67
CA GLU A 214 15.45 15.20 -15.47
C GLU A 214 16.83 14.64 -15.09
N GLU A 215 17.31 14.95 -13.89
CA GLU A 215 18.59 14.52 -13.37
C GLU A 215 18.43 13.86 -12.00
N CYS A 216 19.21 12.81 -11.74
CA CYS A 216 19.34 12.22 -10.41
C CYS A 216 20.74 12.49 -9.86
N MET A 217 20.83 12.61 -8.54
CA MET A 217 22.12 12.54 -7.85
C MET A 217 22.56 11.07 -7.79
N CYS A 218 23.85 10.85 -7.98
CA CYS A 218 24.47 9.53 -7.92
C CYS A 218 25.87 9.66 -7.35
N VAL A 219 26.46 8.54 -6.91
CA VAL A 219 27.76 8.54 -6.27
C VAL A 219 28.69 7.59 -7.02
N SER A 220 29.90 8.08 -7.33
CA SER A 220 30.96 7.31 -7.95
C SER A 220 31.44 6.21 -7.01
N SER A 221 31.33 4.94 -7.42
CA SER A 221 31.69 3.79 -6.58
C SER A 221 33.18 3.73 -6.26
N ALA A 222 34.03 4.25 -7.16
CA ALA A 222 35.49 4.19 -7.07
C ALA A 222 36.13 5.29 -6.20
N ASN A 223 35.47 6.44 -6.00
CA ASN A 223 36.05 7.57 -5.25
C ASN A 223 35.05 8.34 -4.37
N GLY A 224 33.81 7.87 -4.26
CA GLY A 224 32.80 8.42 -3.36
C GLY A 224 32.33 9.84 -3.68
N LYS A 225 32.78 10.44 -4.79
CA LYS A 225 32.32 11.78 -5.19
C LYS A 225 30.86 11.73 -5.65
N VAL A 226 30.07 12.69 -5.21
CA VAL A 226 28.68 12.87 -5.67
C VAL A 226 28.69 13.55 -7.05
N ASN A 227 27.83 13.07 -7.93
CA ASN A 227 27.71 13.48 -9.33
C ASN A 227 26.22 13.60 -9.69
N VAL A 228 25.94 14.34 -10.76
CA VAL A 228 24.59 14.46 -11.32
C VAL A 228 24.55 13.74 -12.67
N VAL A 229 23.52 12.93 -12.92
CA VAL A 229 23.33 12.19 -14.18
C VAL A 229 21.91 12.40 -14.71
N GLY A 230 21.81 12.85 -15.96
CA GLY A 230 20.55 13.01 -16.68
C GLY A 230 19.88 11.67 -16.96
N VAL A 231 18.67 11.47 -16.45
CA VAL A 231 17.88 10.26 -16.66
C VAL A 231 17.11 10.36 -17.97
N LYS A 232 17.30 9.37 -18.83
CA LYS A 232 16.68 9.26 -20.16
C LYS A 232 16.35 7.80 -20.43
N ASN A 233 15.65 7.51 -21.53
CA ASN A 233 15.47 6.13 -21.97
C ASN A 233 16.84 5.44 -22.11
N ASN A 234 16.95 4.21 -21.60
CA ASN A 234 18.19 3.42 -21.49
C ASN A 234 19.32 4.03 -20.61
N THR A 235 19.05 5.03 -19.77
CA THR A 235 19.95 5.38 -18.64
C THR A 235 19.73 4.40 -17.49
N TYR A 236 20.59 3.40 -17.40
CA TYR A 236 20.74 2.54 -16.22
C TYR A 236 21.79 3.14 -15.28
N ILE A 237 21.62 2.97 -13.97
CA ILE A 237 22.59 3.36 -12.93
C ILE A 237 22.53 2.29 -11.82
N GLY A 238 23.63 2.07 -11.10
CA GLY A 238 23.74 1.10 -10.02
C GLY A 238 22.76 1.35 -8.88
N ILE A 239 22.24 0.28 -8.28
CA ILE A 239 21.32 0.32 -7.14
C ILE A 239 22.04 -0.20 -5.89
N ARG A 240 22.20 0.68 -4.89
CA ARG A 240 22.46 0.30 -3.50
C ARG A 240 21.17 0.52 -2.69
N PRO A 241 20.32 -0.51 -2.52
CA PRO A 241 19.14 -0.37 -1.67
C PRO A 241 19.55 -0.07 -0.23
N ALA A 242 18.70 0.69 0.45
CA ALA A 242 18.72 0.92 1.87
C ALA A 242 17.38 0.50 2.48
N MET A 243 17.40 0.09 3.74
CA MET A 243 16.21 -0.38 4.47
C MET A 243 16.39 -0.19 5.97
N LYS A 244 15.31 -0.42 6.72
CA LYS A 244 15.34 -0.45 8.18
C LYS A 244 14.83 -1.78 8.72
N ILE A 245 15.45 -2.27 9.79
CA ILE A 245 15.14 -3.56 10.42
C ILE A 245 15.56 -3.51 11.88
N LYS A 246 14.93 -4.29 12.76
CA LYS A 246 15.40 -4.38 14.14
C LYS A 246 16.72 -5.16 14.26
N ARG A 247 17.53 -4.79 15.24
CA ARG A 247 18.78 -5.44 15.66
C ARG A 247 18.64 -6.95 15.86
N GLU A 248 17.52 -7.38 16.43
CA GLU A 248 17.27 -8.78 16.84
C GLU A 248 17.13 -9.80 15.68
N TYR A 249 17.03 -9.34 14.43
CA TYR A 249 16.86 -10.21 13.26
C TYR A 249 18.07 -10.30 12.33
N VAL A 250 19.17 -9.61 12.64
CA VAL A 250 20.40 -9.64 11.86
C VAL A 250 21.60 -9.98 12.74
N ASN A 251 22.57 -10.71 12.18
CA ASN A 251 23.80 -11.07 12.88
C ASN A 251 24.99 -10.30 12.31
N SER A 252 25.91 -9.92 13.20
CA SER A 252 27.21 -9.35 12.85
C SER A 252 28.05 -10.38 12.09
N VAL A 253 28.74 -9.96 11.04
CA VAL A 253 29.64 -10.81 10.24
C VAL A 253 31.08 -10.31 10.29
N GLU A 254 31.28 -9.00 10.16
CA GLU A 254 32.59 -8.33 10.26
C GLU A 254 32.38 -6.87 10.71
N VAL A 255 33.38 -6.26 11.34
CA VAL A 255 33.46 -4.81 11.53
C VAL A 255 34.58 -4.29 10.64
N ARG A 256 34.28 -3.35 9.75
CA ARG A 256 35.19 -2.85 8.72
C ARG A 256 35.58 -1.41 9.00
N LYS A 257 36.88 -1.11 9.00
CA LYS A 257 37.41 0.26 8.96
C LYS A 257 37.11 0.89 7.60
N ILE A 258 36.61 2.12 7.62
CA ILE A 258 36.08 2.83 6.45
C ILE A 258 36.95 4.02 6.05
N LYS A 259 37.27 4.90 7.00
CA LYS A 259 38.21 6.02 6.85
C LYS A 259 38.80 6.41 8.21
N THR A 260 39.98 7.01 8.21
CA THR A 260 40.46 7.76 9.37
C THR A 260 39.53 8.94 9.62
N ILE A 261 39.21 9.23 10.89
CA ILE A 261 38.41 10.40 11.27
C ILE A 261 39.21 11.43 12.06
N ASP A 262 40.23 10.99 12.80
CA ASP A 262 41.03 11.82 13.70
C ASP A 262 42.35 11.09 14.02
N ALA A 263 43.42 11.83 14.30
CA ALA A 263 44.72 11.28 14.65
C ALA A 263 45.49 12.26 15.56
N GLU A 264 45.84 11.80 16.76
CA GLU A 264 46.64 12.55 17.72
C GLU A 264 48.12 12.18 17.58
N TYR A 265 48.98 13.21 17.62
CA TYR A 265 50.43 13.08 17.56
C TYR A 265 51.05 13.86 18.72
N ASP A 266 52.03 13.24 19.37
CA ASP A 266 52.96 13.95 20.24
C ASP A 266 53.94 14.77 19.34
N SER A 267 54.58 15.81 19.89
CA SER A 267 55.44 16.70 19.10
C SER A 267 56.60 17.29 19.87
N VAL A 268 57.73 17.47 19.18
CA VAL A 268 58.93 18.17 19.68
C VAL A 268 59.18 19.43 18.85
N SER A 269 60.01 20.35 19.36
CA SER A 269 60.38 21.58 18.64
C SER A 269 61.89 21.74 18.59
N LEU A 270 62.45 21.66 17.37
CA LEU A 270 63.88 21.63 17.06
C LEU A 270 64.15 22.51 15.84
N GLY A 271 65.24 23.26 15.83
CA GLY A 271 65.61 24.16 14.76
C GLY A 271 64.72 25.39 14.59
N ARG A 272 65.20 26.36 13.82
CA ARG A 272 64.49 27.60 13.48
C ARG A 272 64.53 27.87 11.98
N TYR A 273 63.39 28.25 11.40
CA TYR A 273 63.34 28.74 10.01
C TYR A 273 62.78 30.16 10.00
N SER A 274 63.47 31.10 9.35
CA SER A 274 63.14 32.54 9.40
C SER A 274 62.98 33.11 10.82
N GLY A 275 63.64 32.50 11.82
CA GLY A 275 63.55 32.86 13.26
C GLY A 275 62.53 32.05 14.08
N GLU A 276 61.46 31.55 13.45
CA GLU A 276 60.41 30.77 14.12
C GLU A 276 60.87 29.34 14.41
N LYS A 277 60.55 28.79 15.60
CA LYS A 277 60.96 27.43 15.98
C LYS A 277 60.10 26.38 15.28
N ILE A 278 60.72 25.41 14.63
CA ILE A 278 60.02 24.40 13.83
C ILE A 278 59.39 23.35 14.76
N LYS A 279 58.10 23.09 14.59
CA LYS A 279 57.36 22.01 15.26
C LYS A 279 57.42 20.73 14.42
N TRP A 280 57.75 19.62 15.06
CA TRP A 280 57.86 18.29 14.46
C TRP A 280 56.88 17.33 15.15
N ARG A 281 55.99 16.69 14.39
CA ARG A 281 55.14 15.61 14.89
C ARG A 281 55.92 14.29 14.91
N VAL A 282 55.69 13.51 15.94
CA VAL A 282 56.24 12.15 16.08
C VAL A 282 55.51 11.22 15.11
N LEU A 283 56.28 10.48 14.32
CA LEU A 283 55.78 9.37 13.51
C LEU A 283 55.99 8.04 14.23
N SER A 284 57.16 7.82 14.85
CA SER A 284 57.35 6.69 15.76
C SER A 284 58.44 6.95 16.80
N ARG A 285 58.35 6.25 17.93
CA ARG A 285 59.43 6.09 18.91
C ARG A 285 59.75 4.61 19.06
N ASP A 286 60.94 4.22 18.61
CA ASP A 286 61.50 2.87 18.75
C ASP A 286 62.71 2.92 19.70
N ASN A 287 62.44 2.82 21.00
CA ASN A 287 63.37 3.06 22.12
C ASN A 287 63.80 4.54 22.20
N ASN A 288 65.05 4.85 21.81
CA ASN A 288 65.60 6.21 21.78
C ASN A 288 65.52 6.83 20.38
N ASP A 289 65.25 6.02 19.36
CA ASP A 289 65.09 6.49 17.99
C ASP A 289 63.70 7.10 17.84
N VAL A 290 63.62 8.40 17.57
CA VAL A 290 62.36 9.10 17.32
C VAL A 290 62.34 9.58 15.89
N PHE A 291 61.43 9.02 15.09
CA PHE A 291 61.16 9.43 13.73
C PHE A 291 60.19 10.61 13.75
N LEU A 292 60.57 11.71 13.12
CA LEU A 292 59.90 13.01 13.16
C LEU A 292 59.56 13.51 11.76
N LEU A 293 58.44 14.21 11.63
CA LEU A 293 58.00 14.91 10.41
C LEU A 293 57.66 16.37 10.76
N ALA A 294 58.12 17.32 9.94
CA ALA A 294 57.71 18.72 10.08
C ALA A 294 56.18 18.87 10.03
N GLU A 295 55.59 19.50 11.05
CA GLU A 295 54.14 19.65 11.18
C GLU A 295 53.56 20.49 10.04
N ASN A 296 54.23 21.61 9.73
CA ASN A 296 53.81 22.57 8.72
C ASN A 296 54.79 22.63 7.55
N ILE A 297 54.27 23.06 6.40
CA ILE A 297 55.04 23.50 5.23
C ILE A 297 55.60 24.90 5.54
N PHE A 298 56.89 25.00 5.77
CA PHE A 298 57.55 26.29 6.04
C PHE A 298 58.15 26.96 4.78
N THR A 299 58.33 26.23 3.68
CA THR A 299 58.78 26.81 2.40
C THR A 299 58.32 26.01 1.18
N LEU A 300 58.45 26.59 -0.01
CA LEU A 300 58.13 25.99 -1.31
C LEU A 300 59.40 25.85 -2.17
N LYS A 301 59.66 24.65 -2.73
CA LYS A 301 60.78 24.44 -3.65
C LYS A 301 60.42 23.43 -4.74
N LYS A 302 61.21 23.40 -5.82
CA LYS A 302 61.20 22.31 -6.80
C LYS A 302 61.73 21.02 -6.19
N TYR A 303 61.39 19.89 -6.80
CA TYR A 303 62.03 18.60 -6.55
C TYR A 303 63.40 18.52 -7.24
N ASN A 304 63.49 19.01 -8.48
CA ASN A 304 64.76 19.18 -9.18
C ASN A 304 64.73 20.46 -10.01
N ASP A 305 65.87 21.16 -10.09
CA ASP A 305 65.94 22.46 -10.76
C ASP A 305 65.78 22.39 -12.27
N GLU A 306 66.30 21.31 -12.88
CA GLU A 306 66.19 21.00 -14.29
C GLU A 306 65.11 19.94 -14.58
N VAL A 307 64.48 20.02 -15.75
CA VAL A 307 63.40 19.11 -16.20
C VAL A 307 63.97 17.82 -16.81
N ILE A 308 64.89 17.18 -16.10
CA ILE A 308 65.60 15.97 -16.51
C ILE A 308 65.10 14.73 -15.74
N SER A 309 65.55 13.55 -16.15
CA SER A 309 65.45 12.34 -15.33
C SER A 309 66.20 12.57 -14.02
N SER A 310 65.54 12.38 -12.88
CA SER A 310 66.14 12.65 -11.57
C SER A 310 65.54 11.75 -10.48
N THR A 311 66.39 10.94 -9.86
CA THR A 311 66.08 10.07 -8.71
C THR A 311 66.09 10.87 -7.40
N TRP A 312 65.75 10.25 -6.25
CA TRP A 312 65.96 10.93 -4.96
C TRP A 312 67.44 11.24 -4.71
N GLU A 313 68.30 10.25 -4.96
CA GLU A 313 69.75 10.32 -4.80
C GLU A 313 70.39 11.55 -5.48
N GLU A 314 69.99 11.83 -6.71
CA GLU A 314 70.60 12.87 -7.57
C GLU A 314 69.88 14.24 -7.54
N CYS A 315 68.69 14.36 -6.92
CA CYS A 315 67.90 15.58 -7.07
C CYS A 315 68.44 16.78 -6.28
N SER A 316 68.31 17.98 -6.85
CA SER A 316 68.76 19.22 -6.19
C SER A 316 68.03 19.50 -4.88
N LEU A 317 66.81 18.99 -4.68
CA LEU A 317 66.09 19.09 -3.41
C LEU A 317 66.72 18.27 -2.29
N ARG A 318 67.11 17.01 -2.54
CA ARG A 318 67.81 16.18 -1.54
C ARG A 318 69.12 16.84 -1.12
N LYS A 319 69.88 17.33 -2.09
CA LYS A 319 71.13 18.06 -1.84
C LYS A 319 70.88 19.30 -0.97
N TRP A 320 69.92 20.14 -1.38
CA TRP A 320 69.55 21.35 -0.65
C TRP A 320 69.13 21.08 0.80
N LEU A 321 68.36 20.01 1.04
CA LEU A 321 67.95 19.60 2.39
C LEU A 321 69.16 19.28 3.29
N ASN A 322 70.16 18.55 2.79
CA ASN A 322 71.26 18.03 3.58
C ASN A 322 72.49 18.95 3.66
N GLU A 323 72.67 19.87 2.71
CA GLU A 323 73.81 20.81 2.67
C GLU A 323 73.42 22.24 3.08
N GLU A 324 72.31 22.77 2.59
CA GLU A 324 71.90 24.17 2.86
C GLU A 324 70.94 24.21 4.05
N LEU A 325 69.74 23.62 3.94
CA LEU A 325 68.69 23.76 4.95
C LEU A 325 69.12 23.18 6.31
N TYR A 326 69.76 22.00 6.34
CA TYR A 326 70.27 21.39 7.57
C TYR A 326 71.24 22.31 8.33
N ASN A 327 72.02 23.13 7.62
CA ASN A 327 72.95 24.09 8.22
C ASN A 327 72.32 25.46 8.48
N GLU A 328 71.20 25.78 7.84
CA GLU A 328 70.38 26.98 8.11
C GLU A 328 69.55 26.83 9.39
N ILE A 329 68.89 25.68 9.59
CA ILE A 329 67.84 25.55 10.61
C ILE A 329 68.31 25.01 11.96
N PHE A 330 69.34 24.16 12.00
CA PHE A 330 69.83 23.56 13.24
C PHE A 330 71.14 24.22 13.67
N ASP A 331 71.31 24.42 14.97
CA ASP A 331 72.61 24.83 15.53
C ASP A 331 73.56 23.62 15.67
N GLU A 332 74.86 23.87 15.94
CA GLU A 332 75.86 22.81 16.10
C GLU A 332 75.58 21.85 17.26
N ASN A 333 74.65 22.19 18.14
CA ASN A 333 74.20 21.37 19.25
C ASN A 333 73.06 20.44 18.79
N GLU A 334 71.99 20.98 18.21
CA GLU A 334 70.91 20.18 17.61
C GLU A 334 71.45 19.22 16.51
N LYS A 335 72.47 19.62 15.75
CA LYS A 335 73.15 18.74 14.77
C LYS A 335 73.83 17.50 15.39
N LYS A 336 74.08 17.47 16.71
CA LYS A 336 74.66 16.29 17.40
C LYS A 336 73.59 15.20 17.64
N ILE A 337 72.30 15.55 17.72
CA ILE A 337 71.21 14.60 18.03
C ILE A 337 70.58 14.00 16.77
N ILE A 338 70.72 14.66 15.63
CA ILE A 338 70.10 14.27 14.36
C ILE A 338 70.91 13.17 13.69
N LYS A 339 70.23 12.06 13.39
CA LYS A 339 70.85 10.82 12.92
C LYS A 339 70.96 10.83 11.40
N GLU A 340 72.15 10.57 10.90
CA GLU A 340 72.35 10.18 9.50
C GLU A 340 71.65 8.82 9.28
N THR A 341 70.55 8.87 8.53
CA THR A 341 69.56 7.80 8.42
C THR A 341 69.70 7.08 7.08
N TYR A 342 69.63 5.74 7.08
CA TYR A 342 69.56 4.95 5.86
C TYR A 342 68.15 5.06 5.25
N VAL A 343 68.08 5.50 3.99
CA VAL A 343 66.85 5.83 3.27
C VAL A 343 66.75 4.96 2.02
N GLU A 344 65.89 3.93 2.10
CA GLU A 344 65.70 2.94 1.03
C GLU A 344 64.88 3.52 -0.14
N ASN A 345 65.49 3.68 -1.32
CA ASN A 345 64.95 4.41 -2.47
C ASN A 345 64.29 3.49 -3.50
N LYS A 346 63.24 2.79 -3.06
CA LYS A 346 62.48 1.85 -3.89
C LYS A 346 61.87 2.46 -5.15
N ASP A 347 61.84 1.64 -6.18
CA ASP A 347 61.10 1.85 -7.41
C ASP A 347 59.60 2.03 -7.14
N ASN A 348 58.92 2.79 -8.00
CA ASN A 348 57.49 2.96 -7.86
C ASN A 348 56.75 1.62 -8.13
N PRO A 349 55.99 1.08 -7.15
CA PRO A 349 55.42 -0.27 -7.24
C PRO A 349 54.29 -0.41 -8.28
N THR A 350 53.79 0.70 -8.84
CA THR A 350 52.72 0.71 -9.85
C THR A 350 53.25 0.97 -11.26
N SER A 351 54.27 1.83 -11.41
CA SER A 351 54.82 2.23 -12.72
C SER A 351 56.13 1.55 -13.09
N GLY A 352 56.87 0.98 -12.11
CA GLY A 352 58.21 0.44 -12.32
C GLY A 352 59.29 1.49 -12.63
N VAL A 353 59.03 2.78 -12.31
CA VAL A 353 60.04 3.84 -12.46
C VAL A 353 61.08 3.72 -11.35
N TRP A 354 62.35 3.65 -11.73
CA TRP A 354 63.50 3.45 -10.84
C TRP A 354 63.63 4.57 -9.80
N GLY A 355 63.88 4.21 -8.53
CA GLY A 355 63.96 5.15 -7.41
C GLY A 355 65.32 5.83 -7.20
N GLY A 356 66.39 5.24 -7.72
CA GLY A 356 67.79 5.59 -7.43
C GLY A 356 68.49 4.49 -6.65
N TYR A 357 69.72 4.74 -6.19
CA TYR A 357 70.34 3.95 -5.14
C TYR A 357 69.91 4.46 -3.75
N ASP A 358 70.02 3.60 -2.74
CA ASP A 358 69.69 3.95 -1.36
C ASP A 358 70.65 5.02 -0.82
N THR A 359 70.14 5.93 -0.01
CA THR A 359 70.88 7.10 0.47
C THR A 359 71.12 7.06 1.97
N TYR A 360 72.13 7.81 2.42
CA TYR A 360 72.28 8.19 3.82
C TYR A 360 72.00 9.69 3.92
N ASP A 361 70.94 10.05 4.65
CA ASP A 361 70.38 11.40 4.71
C ASP A 361 70.14 11.82 6.17
N LYS A 362 70.50 13.06 6.51
CA LYS A 362 70.19 13.69 7.81
C LYS A 362 68.80 14.34 7.78
N MET A 363 68.40 14.82 6.61
CA MET A 363 67.05 15.31 6.30
C MET A 363 66.56 14.70 5.00
N PHE A 364 65.35 14.13 5.02
CA PHE A 364 64.74 13.53 3.83
C PHE A 364 63.26 13.86 3.71
N LEU A 365 62.61 13.47 2.62
CA LEU A 365 61.14 13.51 2.51
C LEU A 365 60.57 12.11 2.72
N LEU A 366 59.33 12.01 3.18
CA LEU A 366 58.63 10.73 3.24
C LEU A 366 58.49 10.10 1.84
N SER A 367 58.51 8.78 1.80
CA SER A 367 58.23 8.00 0.59
C SER A 367 56.73 7.74 0.38
N LEU A 368 56.42 7.17 -0.77
CA LEU A 368 55.14 6.54 -1.10
C LEU A 368 54.79 5.37 -0.15
N GLU A 369 55.76 4.77 0.55
CA GLU A 369 55.52 3.67 1.50
C GLU A 369 55.41 4.15 2.95
N ASP A 370 56.13 5.20 3.36
CA ASP A 370 55.98 5.78 4.70
C ASP A 370 54.56 6.31 4.92
N LEU A 371 53.95 6.89 3.88
CA LEU A 371 52.53 7.25 3.87
C LEU A 371 51.56 6.05 3.83
N LYS A 372 52.07 4.82 3.93
CA LYS A 372 51.29 3.58 4.03
C LYS A 372 51.46 2.83 5.33
N GLU A 373 52.37 3.26 6.19
CA GLU A 373 52.66 2.61 7.46
C GLU A 373 51.72 3.10 8.57
N ALA A 374 50.79 2.23 8.97
CA ALA A 374 49.81 2.53 10.01
C ALA A 374 50.46 2.87 11.37
N LYS A 375 51.68 2.37 11.62
CA LYS A 375 52.50 2.72 12.79
C LYS A 375 52.92 4.19 12.83
N TYR A 376 53.06 4.85 11.68
CA TYR A 376 53.37 6.28 11.55
C TYR A 376 52.12 7.19 11.61
N GLY A 377 50.96 6.60 11.92
CA GLY A 377 49.66 7.26 11.87
C GLY A 377 49.06 7.37 10.46
N PHE A 378 49.60 6.68 9.46
CA PHE A 378 49.10 6.71 8.07
C PHE A 378 48.46 5.38 7.67
N TRP A 379 47.14 5.33 7.46
CA TRP A 379 46.40 4.07 7.18
C TRP A 379 46.55 3.55 5.74
N GLY A 380 47.21 4.29 4.85
CA GLY A 380 47.91 3.70 3.69
C GLY A 380 47.13 3.28 2.46
N ASN A 381 45.82 3.45 2.48
CA ASN A 381 44.99 3.42 1.28
C ASN A 381 44.69 4.86 0.79
N ASP A 382 43.86 4.99 -0.25
CA ASP A 382 43.36 6.29 -0.71
C ASP A 382 42.41 6.96 0.30
N TYR A 383 41.92 6.20 1.30
CA TYR A 383 40.87 6.61 2.22
C TYR A 383 41.40 7.43 3.40
N ASP A 384 42.73 7.44 3.58
CA ASP A 384 43.43 8.20 4.62
C ASP A 384 43.90 9.57 4.10
N LEU A 385 43.00 10.55 4.11
CA LEU A 385 43.29 11.89 3.62
C LEU A 385 43.81 12.83 4.72
N VAL A 386 43.13 12.86 5.86
CA VAL A 386 43.29 13.90 6.90
C VAL A 386 44.71 13.95 7.46
N THR A 387 45.29 12.78 7.74
CA THR A 387 46.62 12.59 8.36
C THR A 387 47.78 13.13 7.51
N ARG A 388 47.56 13.22 6.19
CA ARG A 388 48.55 13.58 5.16
C ARG A 388 48.52 15.06 4.77
N ILE A 389 47.52 15.83 5.18
CA ILE A 389 47.41 17.24 4.79
C ILE A 389 48.60 18.03 5.36
N GLY A 390 49.21 18.88 4.52
CA GLY A 390 50.23 19.85 4.93
C GLY A 390 49.69 21.26 4.87
N TYR A 391 49.85 22.01 5.96
CA TYR A 391 49.41 23.40 6.09
C TYR A 391 50.59 24.36 6.01
N ASN A 392 50.42 25.53 5.39
CA ASN A 392 51.39 26.62 5.48
C ASN A 392 51.27 27.37 6.82
N SER A 393 52.12 28.38 7.04
CA SER A 393 52.07 29.26 8.23
C SER A 393 50.74 30.03 8.39
N GLU A 394 49.98 30.23 7.31
CA GLU A 394 48.64 30.84 7.33
C GLU A 394 47.51 29.84 7.65
N GLY A 395 47.84 28.56 7.96
CA GLY A 395 46.86 27.50 8.17
C GLY A 395 46.15 27.01 6.90
N SER A 396 46.63 27.40 5.72
CA SER A 396 46.07 26.98 4.43
C SER A 396 46.70 25.68 3.95
N ALA A 397 45.87 24.69 3.60
CA ALA A 397 46.32 23.41 3.07
C ALA A 397 46.95 23.56 1.67
N SER A 398 48.14 22.98 1.47
CA SER A 398 48.91 23.07 0.23
C SER A 398 49.48 21.71 -0.18
N ASN A 399 49.92 21.61 -1.44
CA ASN A 399 50.57 20.42 -1.97
C ASN A 399 52.01 20.34 -1.43
N TRP A 400 52.53 19.13 -1.18
CA TRP A 400 53.91 18.92 -0.70
C TRP A 400 54.58 17.68 -1.31
N TRP A 401 55.91 17.68 -1.40
CA TRP A 401 56.70 16.66 -2.11
C TRP A 401 56.94 15.37 -1.29
N LEU A 402 57.06 14.24 -1.99
CA LEU A 402 57.57 12.96 -1.48
C LEU A 402 58.85 12.56 -2.25
N ARG A 403 59.71 11.73 -1.65
CA ARG A 403 60.96 11.29 -2.30
C ARG A 403 60.80 10.21 -3.37
N SER A 404 59.66 9.53 -3.42
CA SER A 404 59.46 8.43 -4.39
C SER A 404 59.22 8.95 -5.81
N PRO A 405 59.76 8.28 -6.85
CA PRO A 405 59.39 8.57 -8.23
C PRO A 405 57.91 8.25 -8.48
N SER A 406 57.32 8.88 -9.49
CA SER A 406 55.93 8.65 -9.87
C SER A 406 55.79 7.83 -11.16
N ASN A 407 54.94 8.24 -12.10
CA ASN A 407 54.63 7.52 -13.32
C ASN A 407 55.56 7.81 -14.51
N ALA A 408 56.54 8.70 -14.37
CA ALA A 408 57.56 8.98 -15.38
C ALA A 408 58.88 9.43 -14.72
N VAL A 409 60.01 9.30 -15.42
CA VAL A 409 61.34 9.68 -14.90
C VAL A 409 61.51 11.18 -14.63
N THR A 410 60.62 12.02 -15.15
CA THR A 410 60.56 13.48 -14.90
C THR A 410 59.46 13.87 -13.90
N THR A 411 58.84 12.90 -13.21
CA THR A 411 57.78 13.14 -12.21
C THR A 411 58.08 12.48 -10.87
N ALA A 412 57.94 13.25 -9.79
CA ALA A 412 58.00 12.76 -8.42
C ALA A 412 56.59 12.62 -7.83
N CYS A 413 56.44 11.79 -6.81
CA CYS A 413 55.20 11.70 -6.05
C CYS A 413 55.03 12.94 -5.17
N MET A 414 53.78 13.39 -5.02
CA MET A 414 53.41 14.50 -4.15
C MET A 414 52.09 14.20 -3.44
N VAL A 415 51.84 14.89 -2.34
CA VAL A 415 50.55 14.91 -1.67
C VAL A 415 49.83 16.20 -2.04
N ASP A 416 48.58 16.10 -2.51
CA ASP A 416 47.75 17.27 -2.81
C ASP A 416 47.21 17.92 -1.52
N LYS A 417 46.71 19.16 -1.63
CA LYS A 417 46.09 19.89 -0.52
C LYS A 417 44.87 19.20 0.15
N ASN A 418 44.41 18.07 -0.38
CA ASN A 418 43.33 17.24 0.16
C ASN A 418 43.86 15.90 0.72
N GLY A 419 45.18 15.74 0.86
CA GLY A 419 45.81 14.52 1.38
C GLY A 419 45.98 13.38 0.38
N ARG A 420 45.67 13.57 -0.92
CA ARG A 420 45.81 12.50 -1.93
C ARG A 420 47.23 12.43 -2.47
N ILE A 421 47.75 11.22 -2.58
CA ILE A 421 48.99 10.94 -3.30
C ILE A 421 48.74 11.10 -4.82
N SER A 422 49.64 11.80 -5.50
CA SER A 422 49.54 12.13 -6.93
C SER A 422 50.93 12.20 -7.61
N SER A 423 50.94 12.48 -8.91
CA SER A 423 52.12 12.70 -9.74
C SER A 423 52.27 14.18 -10.10
N ALA A 424 53.49 14.69 -10.13
CA ALA A 424 53.78 16.00 -10.69
C ALA A 424 55.21 16.12 -11.26
N ALA A 425 55.39 17.02 -12.23
CA ALA A 425 56.69 17.30 -12.83
C ALA A 425 57.66 17.90 -11.80
N VAL A 426 58.89 17.38 -11.76
CA VAL A 426 59.91 17.73 -10.73
C VAL A 426 60.26 19.22 -10.65
N SER A 427 59.98 19.99 -11.70
CA SER A 427 60.17 21.44 -11.79
C SER A 427 59.03 22.29 -11.20
N SER A 428 58.01 21.67 -10.60
CA SER A 428 56.91 22.36 -9.91
C SER A 428 57.33 22.83 -8.52
N ASN A 429 56.90 24.01 -8.06
CA ASN A 429 57.13 24.44 -6.68
C ASN A 429 56.02 23.92 -5.76
N PHE A 430 56.37 23.05 -4.80
CA PHE A 430 55.45 22.57 -3.75
C PHE A 430 56.11 22.63 -2.37
N GLY A 431 55.29 22.42 -1.35
CA GLY A 431 55.68 22.46 0.05
C GLY A 431 56.74 21.43 0.40
N ILE A 432 57.67 21.85 1.26
CA ILE A 432 58.68 20.99 1.83
C ILE A 432 58.26 20.63 3.26
N ARG A 433 58.11 19.33 3.53
CA ARG A 433 57.92 18.76 4.88
C ARG A 433 59.01 17.71 5.11
N PRO A 434 60.19 18.11 5.60
CA PRO A 434 61.25 17.14 5.86
C PRO A 434 60.88 16.23 7.02
N ALA A 435 61.50 15.06 7.01
CA ALA A 435 61.54 14.10 8.09
C ALA A 435 62.98 13.87 8.53
N ILE A 436 63.17 13.57 9.82
CA ILE A 436 64.45 13.34 10.48
C ILE A 436 64.30 12.21 11.50
N HIS A 437 65.40 11.54 11.85
CA HIS A 437 65.49 10.75 13.08
C HIS A 437 66.37 11.48 14.09
N ILE A 438 66.04 11.39 15.37
CA ILE A 438 66.89 11.85 16.48
C ILE A 438 67.18 10.71 17.45
N ASP A 439 68.33 10.75 18.15
CA ASP A 439 68.59 9.88 19.29
C ASP A 439 68.34 10.64 20.60
N LEU A 440 67.41 10.14 21.41
CA LEU A 440 67.09 10.75 22.71
C LEU A 440 68.25 10.72 23.71
N LYS A 441 69.27 9.85 23.51
CA LYS A 441 70.43 9.78 24.41
C LYS A 441 71.35 10.99 24.32
N ASP A 442 71.59 11.47 23.11
CA ASP A 442 72.51 12.58 22.87
C ASP A 442 71.80 13.94 23.07
N ALA A 443 70.46 13.94 23.15
CA ALA A 443 69.63 15.12 23.36
C ALA A 443 69.74 15.75 24.77
N GLU A 444 70.10 14.99 25.81
CA GLU A 444 70.34 15.56 27.15
C GLU A 444 71.62 16.43 27.23
N LEU A 445 72.57 16.25 26.30
CA LEU A 445 73.89 16.89 26.32
C LEU A 445 74.01 18.15 25.45
N VAL A 446 72.90 18.59 24.87
CA VAL A 446 72.88 19.49 23.70
C VAL A 446 72.35 20.89 24.00
N LEU A 447 71.81 21.13 25.18
CA LEU A 447 71.24 22.43 25.57
C LEU A 447 72.25 23.35 26.27
N THR A 448 73.56 23.21 26.00
CA THR A 448 74.60 23.58 26.98
C THR A 448 75.99 23.96 26.39
N GLU A 449 76.25 25.23 26.05
CA GLU A 449 77.62 25.76 25.82
C GLU A 449 77.80 27.15 26.51
N ASP A 450 79.03 27.64 26.69
CA ASP A 450 79.43 28.40 27.91
C ASP A 450 79.49 29.94 27.84
N GLU A 451 79.23 30.60 26.71
CA GLU A 451 79.42 32.08 26.57
C GLU A 451 78.39 32.94 27.34
N ASP A 452 77.20 32.41 27.63
CA ASP A 452 76.12 33.18 28.29
C ASP A 452 76.42 33.54 29.76
N VAL A 453 77.30 32.80 30.46
CA VAL A 453 77.42 32.83 31.94
C VAL A 453 77.80 34.20 32.50
N ASP A 454 78.86 34.81 31.97
CA ASP A 454 79.39 36.07 32.51
C ASP A 454 78.42 37.23 32.22
N THR A 455 77.73 37.19 31.07
CA THR A 455 76.66 38.13 30.73
C THR A 455 75.48 38.02 31.71
N VAL A 456 75.08 36.79 32.04
CA VAL A 456 74.02 36.49 33.02
C VAL A 456 74.39 36.96 34.43
N ILE A 457 75.67 36.88 34.82
CA ILE A 457 76.15 37.40 36.11
C ILE A 457 75.92 38.91 36.21
N ASP A 458 76.37 39.68 35.22
CA ASP A 458 76.21 41.14 35.19
C ASP A 458 74.72 41.55 35.16
N MET A 459 73.90 40.84 34.37
CA MET A 459 72.45 41.07 34.29
C MET A 459 71.75 40.82 35.64
N ILE A 460 72.05 39.71 36.32
CA ILE A 460 71.48 39.40 37.64
C ILE A 460 71.87 40.43 38.69
N ASP A 461 73.10 40.95 38.68
CA ASP A 461 73.51 41.97 39.65
C ASP A 461 72.82 43.32 39.40
N GLY A 462 72.51 43.65 38.14
CA GLY A 462 71.71 44.82 37.75
C GLY A 462 70.24 44.81 38.20
N LEU A 463 69.63 43.63 38.44
CA LEU A 463 68.21 43.52 38.79
C LEU A 463 67.82 44.20 40.12
N PRO A 464 66.57 44.69 40.27
CA PRO A 464 66.08 45.35 41.48
C PRO A 464 66.04 44.44 42.72
N LEU A 465 65.86 45.04 43.90
CA LEU A 465 65.66 44.30 45.15
C LEU A 465 64.28 43.65 45.19
N VAL A 466 64.20 42.46 45.80
CA VAL A 466 62.97 41.64 45.91
C VAL A 466 61.79 42.39 46.52
N GLU A 467 62.04 43.29 47.48
CA GLU A 467 60.99 44.08 48.15
C GLU A 467 60.42 45.21 47.27
N GLU A 468 61.09 45.56 46.17
CA GLU A 468 60.76 46.68 45.30
C GLU A 468 60.22 46.26 43.92
N VAL A 469 60.25 44.96 43.60
CA VAL A 469 59.97 44.40 42.27
C VAL A 469 58.49 44.54 41.85
N LYS A 470 58.26 44.83 40.57
CA LYS A 470 56.95 45.09 39.97
C LYS A 470 56.82 44.37 38.62
N LEU A 471 55.57 44.23 38.14
CA LEU A 471 55.29 43.66 36.82
C LEU A 471 55.81 44.54 35.65
N SER A 472 56.12 45.82 35.88
CA SER A 472 56.86 46.67 34.93
C SER A 472 58.27 46.15 34.64
N ASP A 473 58.87 45.54 35.66
CA ASP A 473 60.26 45.12 35.69
C ASP A 473 60.39 43.70 35.08
N LYS A 474 59.23 43.08 34.76
CA LYS A 474 59.11 41.77 34.12
C LYS A 474 60.05 41.62 32.92
N LYS A 475 60.07 42.59 32.01
CA LYS A 475 60.84 42.45 30.76
C LYS A 475 62.33 42.20 31.02
N GLU A 476 62.92 42.98 31.93
CA GLU A 476 64.33 42.88 32.27
C GLU A 476 64.63 41.59 33.06
N ILE A 477 63.69 41.14 33.89
CA ILE A 477 63.79 39.89 34.65
C ILE A 477 63.61 38.66 33.73
N ASP A 478 62.71 38.71 32.75
CA ASP A 478 62.52 37.65 31.75
C ASP A 478 63.74 37.51 30.85
N GLU A 479 64.30 38.63 30.37
CA GLU A 479 65.57 38.67 29.63
C GLU A 479 66.71 38.03 30.46
N CYS A 480 66.73 38.23 31.78
CA CYS A 480 67.62 37.50 32.69
C CYS A 480 67.26 36.01 32.88
N ILE A 481 65.98 35.64 32.87
CA ILE A 481 65.53 34.25 33.05
C ILE A 481 65.82 33.41 31.82
N GLU A 482 65.56 33.92 30.61
CA GLU A 482 65.85 33.20 29.37
C GLU A 482 67.36 32.93 29.24
N MET A 483 68.20 33.94 29.45
CA MET A 483 69.66 33.78 29.42
C MET A 483 70.21 32.98 30.61
N PHE A 484 69.61 33.03 31.80
CA PHE A 484 70.02 32.11 32.88
C PHE A 484 69.59 30.67 32.59
N GLU A 485 68.43 30.44 31.97
CA GLU A 485 67.94 29.08 31.73
C GLU A 485 68.59 28.40 30.52
N SER A 486 69.12 29.15 29.52
CA SER A 486 70.04 28.61 28.51
C SER A 486 71.34 28.06 29.13
N LEU A 487 71.70 28.47 30.36
CA LEU A 487 72.87 27.94 31.03
C LEU A 487 72.72 26.46 31.40
N SER A 488 73.78 25.70 31.21
CA SER A 488 73.92 24.32 31.69
C SER A 488 73.93 24.22 33.23
N PRO A 489 73.65 23.04 33.81
CA PRO A 489 73.82 22.83 35.25
C PRO A 489 75.23 23.20 35.75
N LYS A 490 76.28 22.88 34.98
CA LYS A 490 77.69 23.20 35.31
C LYS A 490 78.04 24.69 35.15
N GLN A 491 77.29 25.40 34.33
CA GLN A 491 77.42 26.85 34.15
C GLN A 491 76.72 27.59 35.28
N LYS A 492 75.51 27.13 35.67
CA LYS A 492 74.75 27.61 36.83
C LYS A 492 75.54 27.45 38.14
N GLU A 493 76.37 26.41 38.27
CA GLU A 493 77.32 26.22 39.39
C GLU A 493 78.41 27.30 39.52
N LYS A 494 78.75 28.04 38.45
CA LYS A 494 79.76 29.12 38.50
C LYS A 494 79.23 30.41 39.12
N ILE A 495 77.92 30.60 39.11
CA ILE A 495 77.26 31.83 39.57
C ILE A 495 77.29 31.89 41.10
N SER A 496 77.57 33.07 41.67
CA SER A 496 77.73 33.20 43.12
C SER A 496 76.44 32.80 43.86
N LYS A 497 76.55 32.21 45.06
CA LYS A 497 75.38 31.78 45.83
C LYS A 497 74.44 32.94 46.20
N GLU A 498 74.95 34.16 46.31
CA GLU A 498 74.14 35.35 46.55
C GLU A 498 73.43 35.83 45.28
N LEU A 499 74.10 35.85 44.13
CA LEU A 499 73.46 36.17 42.84
C LEU A 499 72.42 35.10 42.48
N TYR A 500 72.73 33.82 42.63
CA TYR A 500 71.78 32.73 42.36
C TYR A 500 70.58 32.77 43.30
N ALA A 501 70.75 33.14 44.57
CA ALA A 501 69.64 33.38 45.50
C ALA A 501 68.79 34.60 45.09
N LYS A 502 69.43 35.73 44.75
CA LYS A 502 68.77 36.95 44.24
C LYS A 502 67.92 36.64 43.01
N TYR A 503 68.53 36.01 42.00
CA TYR A 503 67.87 35.52 40.78
C TYR A 503 66.70 34.59 41.09
N SER A 504 66.92 33.55 41.90
CA SER A 504 65.89 32.55 42.18
C SER A 504 64.68 33.15 42.87
N VAL A 505 64.88 34.07 43.82
CA VAL A 505 63.77 34.76 44.51
C VAL A 505 63.07 35.77 43.59
N LEU A 506 63.80 36.52 42.75
CA LEU A 506 63.20 37.44 41.77
C LEU A 506 62.39 36.70 40.70
N ARG A 507 62.90 35.58 40.17
CA ARG A 507 62.18 34.69 39.24
C ARG A 507 60.88 34.17 39.86
N ILE A 508 60.94 33.71 41.11
CA ILE A 508 59.76 33.26 41.84
C ILE A 508 58.79 34.43 42.06
N ALA A 509 59.29 35.62 42.42
CA ALA A 509 58.47 36.80 42.65
C ALA A 509 57.77 37.29 41.37
N ILE A 510 58.47 37.36 40.24
CA ILE A 510 57.86 37.79 38.97
C ILE A 510 56.85 36.75 38.47
N SER A 511 57.19 35.45 38.53
CA SER A 511 56.26 34.38 38.13
C SER A 511 55.00 34.34 39.01
N TYR A 512 55.10 34.69 40.31
CA TYR A 512 53.92 34.91 41.15
C TYR A 512 53.15 36.18 40.79
N LEU A 513 53.81 37.28 40.42
CA LEU A 513 53.13 38.51 39.97
C LEU A 513 52.42 38.30 38.62
N GLU A 514 53.02 37.57 37.70
CA GLU A 514 52.39 37.11 36.45
C GLU A 514 51.22 36.19 36.73
N SER A 515 51.41 35.15 37.55
CA SER A 515 50.33 34.23 37.94
C SER A 515 49.17 34.98 38.59
N ILE A 516 49.45 36.01 39.39
CA ILE A 516 48.42 36.88 39.96
C ILE A 516 47.77 37.77 38.90
N ASN A 517 48.51 38.34 37.95
CA ASN A 517 47.92 39.16 36.87
C ASN A 517 47.08 38.31 35.92
N GLN A 518 47.58 37.15 35.49
CA GLN A 518 46.83 36.17 34.69
C GLN A 518 45.62 35.64 35.46
N LEU A 519 45.70 35.42 36.78
CA LEU A 519 44.52 35.08 37.58
C LEU A 519 43.56 36.26 37.73
N GLU A 520 44.03 37.51 37.86
CA GLU A 520 43.18 38.71 37.90
C GLU A 520 42.46 38.91 36.54
N GLU A 521 43.14 38.67 35.40
CA GLU A 521 42.57 38.67 34.04
C GLU A 521 41.66 37.47 33.77
N GLU A 522 42.04 36.25 34.15
CA GLU A 522 41.20 35.06 34.02
C GLU A 522 39.95 35.16 34.90
N ILE A 523 40.04 35.73 36.11
CA ILE A 523 38.88 36.00 36.96
C ILE A 523 37.98 37.06 36.32
N SER A 524 38.54 38.12 35.73
CA SER A 524 37.78 39.12 34.98
C SER A 524 37.05 38.50 33.79
N ASN A 525 37.76 37.75 32.95
CA ASN A 525 37.20 37.07 31.77
C ASN A 525 36.17 36.00 32.17
N LYS A 526 36.44 35.21 33.22
CA LYS A 526 35.47 34.23 33.75
C LYS A 526 34.27 34.92 34.41
N SER A 527 34.41 36.13 34.95
CA SER A 527 33.30 36.93 35.48
C SER A 527 32.43 37.51 34.35
N ASN A 528 33.04 37.95 33.25
CA ASN A 528 32.32 38.38 32.05
C ASN A 528 31.57 37.21 31.42
N LEU A 529 32.24 36.09 31.17
CA LEU A 529 31.64 34.85 30.68
C LEU A 529 30.57 34.28 31.63
N LEU A 530 30.70 34.46 32.95
CA LEU A 530 29.67 34.10 33.92
C LEU A 530 28.44 35.03 33.81
N THR A 531 28.64 36.31 33.52
CA THR A 531 27.55 37.27 33.30
C THR A 531 26.82 36.95 31.99
N GLU A 532 27.55 36.73 30.90
CA GLU A 532 27.02 36.28 29.60
C GLU A 532 26.28 34.94 29.74
N ALA A 533 26.82 33.98 30.49
CA ALA A 533 26.16 32.71 30.78
C ALA A 533 24.90 32.87 31.65
N GLN A 534 24.86 33.85 32.57
CA GLN A 534 23.66 34.18 33.35
C GLN A 534 22.57 34.80 32.48
N GLU A 535 22.91 35.73 31.59
CA GLU A 535 21.98 36.30 30.61
C GLU A 535 21.44 35.23 29.64
N LEU A 536 22.30 34.34 29.14
CA LEU A 536 21.90 33.20 28.31
C LEU A 536 21.00 32.22 29.06
N VAL A 537 21.25 31.97 30.35
CA VAL A 537 20.38 31.13 31.20
C VAL A 537 19.03 31.81 31.45
N GLU A 538 18.97 33.13 31.61
CA GLU A 538 17.70 33.86 31.75
C GLU A 538 16.88 33.87 30.44
N GLN A 539 17.55 34.03 29.29
CA GLN A 539 16.93 33.87 27.97
C GLN A 539 16.41 32.44 27.75
N LEU A 540 17.20 31.41 28.08
CA LEU A 540 16.80 30.00 27.99
C LEU A 540 15.63 29.69 28.94
N ASN A 541 15.64 30.20 30.17
CA ASN A 541 14.53 30.04 31.11
C ASN A 541 13.24 30.70 30.59
N THR A 542 13.35 31.84 29.91
CA THR A 542 12.21 32.51 29.26
C THR A 542 11.64 31.64 28.13
N GLN A 543 12.49 31.15 27.22
CA GLN A 543 12.09 30.23 26.15
C GLN A 543 11.49 28.91 26.69
N ILE A 544 12.02 28.40 27.82
CA ILE A 544 11.47 27.22 28.49
C ILE A 544 10.06 27.48 29.03
N GLN A 545 9.76 28.67 29.58
CA GLN A 545 8.40 29.02 30.01
C GLN A 545 7.44 29.20 28.82
N GLU A 546 7.89 29.80 27.71
CA GLU A 546 7.11 29.90 26.47
C GLU A 546 6.75 28.51 25.93
N LEU A 547 7.73 27.61 25.83
CA LEU A 547 7.54 26.22 25.40
C LEU A 547 6.69 25.39 26.38
N GLN A 548 6.72 25.69 27.68
CA GLN A 548 5.82 25.07 28.67
C GLN A 548 4.37 25.52 28.47
N SER A 549 4.15 26.83 28.28
CA SER A 549 2.83 27.40 27.95
C SER A 549 2.28 26.83 26.64
N GLU A 550 3.11 26.74 25.60
CA GLU A 550 2.72 26.13 24.32
C GLU A 550 2.38 24.64 24.48
N LYS A 551 3.17 23.90 25.27
CA LYS A 551 2.91 22.49 25.59
C LYS A 551 1.59 22.30 26.34
N GLU A 552 1.23 23.17 27.28
CA GLU A 552 -0.05 23.11 27.99
C GLU A 552 -1.23 23.42 27.04
N SER A 553 -1.10 24.44 26.19
CA SER A 553 -2.06 24.76 25.13
C SER A 553 -2.27 23.58 24.17
N ASN A 554 -1.18 23.02 23.64
CA ASN A 554 -1.20 21.84 22.77
C ASN A 554 -1.76 20.59 23.48
N THR A 555 -1.51 20.43 24.79
CA THR A 555 -2.12 19.33 25.57
C THR A 555 -3.64 19.49 25.70
N SER A 556 -4.12 20.73 25.90
CA SER A 556 -5.55 21.05 25.90
C SER A 556 -6.19 20.74 24.54
N LEU A 557 -5.55 21.20 23.45
CA LEU A 557 -6.00 20.93 22.07
C LEU A 557 -6.04 19.42 21.74
N ILE A 558 -5.01 18.66 22.15
CA ILE A 558 -4.98 17.20 21.99
C ILE A 558 -6.15 16.52 22.74
N ASN A 559 -6.53 17.02 23.92
CA ASN A 559 -7.64 16.46 24.68
C ASN A 559 -9.00 16.82 24.07
N GLN A 560 -9.15 18.02 23.48
CA GLN A 560 -10.33 18.38 22.69
C GLN A 560 -10.43 17.49 21.44
N LEU A 561 -9.36 17.36 20.65
CA LEU A 561 -9.34 16.52 19.43
C LEU A 561 -9.61 15.03 19.73
N LYS A 562 -9.19 14.52 20.90
CA LYS A 562 -9.57 13.16 21.34
C LYS A 562 -11.08 13.04 21.62
N LYS A 563 -11.71 14.08 22.16
CA LYS A 563 -13.17 14.11 22.35
C LYS A 563 -13.88 14.21 21.00
N ASP A 564 -13.48 15.13 20.13
CA ASP A 564 -14.08 15.32 18.81
C ASP A 564 -13.98 14.04 17.97
N LYS A 565 -12.83 13.33 18.04
CA LYS A 565 -12.66 11.99 17.45
C LYS A 565 -13.64 10.97 18.05
N LYS A 566 -13.81 10.95 19.37
CA LYS A 566 -14.70 10.00 20.06
C LYS A 566 -16.17 10.24 19.69
N ASP A 567 -16.59 11.50 19.64
CA ASP A 567 -17.94 11.89 19.24
C ASP A 567 -18.21 11.48 17.77
N LEU A 568 -17.21 11.61 16.87
CA LEU A 568 -17.28 11.13 15.48
C LEU A 568 -17.25 9.59 15.34
N GLU A 569 -16.52 8.88 16.20
CA GLU A 569 -16.52 7.40 16.21
C GLU A 569 -17.91 6.87 16.59
N ASP A 570 -18.60 7.52 17.52
CA ASP A 570 -19.95 7.16 17.96
C ASP A 570 -21.02 7.50 16.89
N GLU A 571 -20.88 8.64 16.17
CA GLU A 571 -21.74 8.97 15.01
C GLU A 571 -21.57 7.96 13.87
N ILE A 572 -20.34 7.50 13.61
CA ILE A 572 -20.06 6.44 12.62
C ILE A 572 -20.72 5.12 13.02
N GLU A 573 -20.79 4.78 14.31
CA GLU A 573 -21.51 3.59 14.77
C GLU A 573 -23.03 3.69 14.53
N GLU A 574 -23.66 4.83 14.81
CA GLU A 574 -25.09 5.04 14.54
C GLU A 574 -25.41 4.99 13.03
N LEU A 575 -24.55 5.58 12.19
CA LEU A 575 -24.68 5.51 10.74
C LEU A 575 -24.52 4.08 10.20
N ASN A 576 -23.58 3.30 10.71
CA ASN A 576 -23.40 1.90 10.29
C ASN A 576 -24.60 1.02 10.67
N ASN A 577 -25.14 1.19 11.89
CA ASN A 577 -26.37 0.51 12.32
C ASN A 577 -27.57 0.87 11.42
N SER A 578 -27.66 2.13 11.00
CA SER A 578 -28.69 2.61 10.06
C SER A 578 -28.53 2.00 8.66
N VAL A 579 -27.30 1.88 8.15
CA VAL A 579 -27.00 1.21 6.88
C VAL A 579 -27.38 -0.27 6.93
N GLU A 580 -27.01 -1.00 7.99
CA GLU A 580 -27.32 -2.43 8.11
C GLU A 580 -28.85 -2.69 8.15
N SER A 581 -29.63 -1.75 8.70
CA SER A 581 -31.10 -1.77 8.64
C SER A 581 -31.63 -1.59 7.21
N LEU A 582 -31.11 -0.59 6.49
CA LEU A 582 -31.50 -0.31 5.09
C LEU A 582 -31.10 -1.43 4.14
N GLU A 583 -29.99 -2.15 4.37
CA GLU A 583 -29.62 -3.33 3.59
C GLU A 583 -30.59 -4.51 3.79
N LYS A 584 -31.08 -4.71 5.02
CA LYS A 584 -32.12 -5.71 5.32
C LYS A 584 -33.44 -5.38 4.62
N GLU A 585 -33.86 -4.11 4.64
CA GLU A 585 -35.06 -3.65 3.93
C GLU A 585 -34.91 -3.78 2.40
N LYS A 586 -33.79 -3.34 1.84
CA LYS A 586 -33.44 -3.50 0.42
C LYS A 586 -33.51 -4.96 -0.03
N LYS A 587 -33.01 -5.89 0.80
CA LYS A 587 -33.09 -7.33 0.52
C LYS A 587 -34.54 -7.83 0.51
N GLN A 588 -35.35 -7.43 1.49
CA GLN A 588 -36.77 -7.78 1.55
C GLN A 588 -37.54 -7.27 0.31
N ILE A 589 -37.24 -6.04 -0.15
CA ILE A 589 -37.82 -5.46 -1.37
C ILE A 589 -37.45 -6.28 -2.61
N GLU A 590 -36.19 -6.73 -2.73
CA GLU A 590 -35.74 -7.56 -3.85
C GLU A 590 -36.37 -8.97 -3.81
N ASP A 591 -36.52 -9.57 -2.63
CA ASP A 591 -37.25 -10.85 -2.45
C ASP A 591 -38.74 -10.72 -2.81
N ASP A 592 -39.40 -9.62 -2.45
CA ASP A 592 -40.82 -9.37 -2.82
C ASP A 592 -40.99 -9.04 -4.30
N LYS A 593 -40.07 -8.28 -4.90
CA LYS A 593 -39.97 -8.06 -6.35
C LYS A 593 -39.85 -9.39 -7.10
N ASN A 594 -39.03 -10.33 -6.62
CA ASN A 594 -38.90 -11.65 -7.22
C ASN A 594 -40.18 -12.50 -7.10
N LYS A 595 -40.94 -12.38 -6.00
CA LYS A 595 -42.29 -12.98 -5.87
C LYS A 595 -43.28 -12.37 -6.87
N ILE A 596 -43.21 -11.05 -7.09
CA ILE A 596 -44.06 -10.34 -8.06
C ILE A 596 -43.71 -10.75 -9.50
N ILE A 597 -42.43 -10.86 -9.85
CA ILE A 597 -41.98 -11.36 -11.16
C ILE A 597 -42.53 -12.76 -11.40
N LYS A 598 -42.33 -13.70 -10.47
CA LYS A 598 -42.90 -15.04 -10.60
C LYS A 598 -44.43 -15.02 -10.75
N SER A 599 -45.13 -14.23 -9.94
CA SER A 599 -46.61 -14.13 -10.00
C SER A 599 -47.12 -13.55 -11.33
N LYS A 600 -46.31 -12.70 -11.98
CA LYS A 600 -46.57 -12.16 -13.32
C LYS A 600 -46.30 -13.22 -14.39
N ASP A 601 -45.24 -14.00 -14.26
CA ASP A 601 -44.90 -15.05 -15.23
C ASP A 601 -45.91 -16.22 -15.16
N ASP A 602 -46.30 -16.65 -13.95
CA ASP A 602 -47.43 -17.57 -13.70
C ASP A 602 -48.74 -17.07 -14.38
N LEU A 603 -48.96 -15.74 -14.43
CA LEU A 603 -50.11 -15.12 -15.09
C LEU A 603 -49.96 -15.08 -16.62
N ILE A 604 -48.74 -14.91 -17.15
CA ILE A 604 -48.44 -14.95 -18.59
C ILE A 604 -48.67 -16.36 -19.14
N ASP A 605 -48.28 -17.41 -18.42
CA ASP A 605 -48.56 -18.80 -18.81
C ASP A 605 -50.08 -19.07 -18.88
N VAL A 606 -50.82 -18.62 -17.87
CA VAL A 606 -52.29 -18.70 -17.86
C VAL A 606 -52.91 -17.92 -19.03
N LEU A 607 -52.43 -16.71 -19.34
CA LEU A 607 -52.93 -15.93 -20.48
C LEU A 607 -52.60 -16.60 -21.82
N THR A 608 -51.42 -17.19 -21.95
CA THR A 608 -50.97 -17.91 -23.15
C THR A 608 -51.84 -19.14 -23.41
N SER A 609 -52.02 -20.00 -22.40
CA SER A 609 -52.87 -21.20 -22.52
C SER A 609 -54.35 -20.87 -22.79
N ASN A 610 -54.86 -19.77 -22.23
CA ASN A 610 -56.19 -19.26 -22.56
C ASN A 610 -56.29 -18.77 -24.02
N ASN A 611 -55.23 -18.12 -24.54
CA ASN A 611 -55.19 -17.64 -25.92
C ASN A 611 -55.08 -18.80 -26.92
N GLU A 612 -54.29 -19.84 -26.64
CA GLU A 612 -54.26 -21.09 -27.41
C GLU A 612 -55.64 -21.74 -27.46
N SER A 613 -56.29 -21.89 -26.29
CA SER A 613 -57.65 -22.43 -26.17
C SER A 613 -58.68 -21.61 -26.96
N LEU A 614 -58.54 -20.28 -27.00
CA LEU A 614 -59.40 -19.38 -27.77
C LEU A 614 -59.19 -19.56 -29.29
N ASN A 615 -57.94 -19.74 -29.73
CA ASN A 615 -57.61 -19.99 -31.13
C ASN A 615 -58.13 -21.35 -31.62
N ASP A 616 -58.06 -22.40 -30.80
CA ASP A 616 -58.66 -23.71 -31.12
C ASP A 616 -60.19 -23.64 -31.20
N LEU A 617 -60.85 -22.86 -30.33
CA LEU A 617 -62.29 -22.61 -30.42
C LEU A 617 -62.64 -21.79 -31.68
N LEU A 618 -61.83 -20.81 -32.06
CA LEU A 618 -61.99 -20.03 -33.29
C LEU A 618 -61.81 -20.90 -34.54
N LYS A 619 -60.87 -21.84 -34.52
CA LYS A 619 -60.68 -22.83 -35.59
C LYS A 619 -61.91 -23.73 -35.74
N GLN A 620 -62.39 -24.33 -34.65
CA GLN A 620 -63.60 -25.16 -34.64
C GLN A 620 -64.84 -24.39 -35.14
N ALA A 621 -65.00 -23.13 -34.73
CA ALA A 621 -66.09 -22.27 -35.19
C ALA A 621 -66.02 -21.97 -36.70
N ASN A 622 -64.82 -21.80 -37.27
CA ASN A 622 -64.65 -21.62 -38.71
C ASN A 622 -64.87 -22.92 -39.51
N GLU A 623 -64.42 -24.07 -39.00
CA GLU A 623 -64.72 -25.38 -39.59
C GLU A 623 -66.24 -25.64 -39.62
N GLN A 624 -66.94 -25.35 -38.52
CA GLN A 624 -68.40 -25.48 -38.42
C GLN A 624 -69.14 -24.48 -39.34
N LYS A 625 -68.67 -23.23 -39.44
CA LYS A 625 -69.18 -22.22 -40.39
C LYS A 625 -69.06 -22.68 -41.84
N ASN A 626 -67.92 -23.27 -42.20
CA ASN A 626 -67.68 -23.78 -43.56
C ASN A 626 -68.61 -24.97 -43.87
N ALA A 627 -68.80 -25.89 -42.91
CA ALA A 627 -69.76 -26.99 -43.04
C ALA A 627 -71.20 -26.48 -43.28
N TYR A 628 -71.66 -25.49 -42.52
CA TYR A 628 -72.98 -24.88 -42.74
C TYR A 628 -73.09 -24.16 -44.09
N SER A 629 -72.01 -23.60 -44.63
CA SER A 629 -72.04 -23.03 -46.00
C SER A 629 -72.24 -24.13 -47.05
N SER A 630 -71.52 -25.25 -46.94
CA SER A 630 -71.68 -26.39 -47.85
C SER A 630 -73.07 -27.02 -47.76
N GLU A 631 -73.64 -27.12 -46.56
CA GLU A 631 -75.01 -27.60 -46.34
C GLU A 631 -76.04 -26.63 -46.95
N LEU A 632 -75.87 -25.31 -46.76
CA LEU A 632 -76.70 -24.28 -47.37
C LEU A 632 -76.66 -24.31 -48.91
N ASP A 633 -75.50 -24.53 -49.51
CA ASP A 633 -75.37 -24.63 -50.98
C ASP A 633 -75.99 -25.92 -51.53
N SER A 634 -75.91 -27.03 -50.79
CA SER A 634 -76.68 -28.25 -51.09
C SER A 634 -78.19 -28.00 -51.03
N MET A 635 -78.67 -27.25 -50.03
CA MET A 635 -80.09 -26.87 -49.92
C MET A 635 -80.55 -25.92 -51.03
N LYS A 636 -79.70 -25.00 -51.52
CA LYS A 636 -79.99 -24.16 -52.70
C LYS A 636 -80.21 -25.02 -53.95
N GLU A 637 -79.34 -25.99 -54.19
CA GLU A 637 -79.44 -26.90 -55.35
C GLU A 637 -80.66 -27.84 -55.25
N GLN A 638 -81.03 -28.29 -54.03
CA GLN A 638 -82.30 -28.98 -53.81
C GLN A 638 -83.52 -28.09 -54.09
N ASN A 639 -83.52 -26.83 -53.63
CA ASN A 639 -84.60 -25.87 -53.90
C ASN A 639 -84.71 -25.51 -55.39
N LYS A 640 -83.60 -25.45 -56.12
CA LYS A 640 -83.59 -25.26 -57.58
C LYS A 640 -84.33 -26.42 -58.28
N LYS A 641 -83.95 -27.67 -57.98
CA LYS A 641 -84.62 -28.88 -58.48
C LYS A 641 -86.10 -28.97 -58.06
N MET A 642 -86.43 -28.49 -56.87
CA MET A 642 -87.82 -28.35 -56.40
C MET A 642 -88.61 -27.38 -57.28
N SER A 643 -88.06 -26.20 -57.60
CA SER A 643 -88.69 -25.21 -58.49
C SER A 643 -88.84 -25.70 -59.94
N GLU A 644 -87.85 -26.42 -60.46
CA GLU A 644 -87.92 -27.09 -61.78
C GLU A 644 -89.05 -28.13 -61.80
N THR A 645 -89.17 -28.92 -60.72
CA THR A 645 -90.25 -29.91 -60.54
C THR A 645 -91.62 -29.22 -60.43
N ILE A 646 -91.72 -28.11 -59.70
CA ILE A 646 -92.96 -27.31 -59.58
C ILE A 646 -93.38 -26.75 -60.94
N SER A 647 -92.44 -26.25 -61.75
CA SER A 647 -92.73 -25.77 -63.11
C SER A 647 -93.23 -26.90 -64.03
N SER A 648 -92.66 -28.10 -63.93
CA SER A 648 -93.17 -29.29 -64.65
C SER A 648 -94.58 -29.65 -64.19
N LEU A 649 -94.82 -29.72 -62.88
CA LEU A 649 -96.14 -30.02 -62.32
C LEU A 649 -97.18 -28.95 -62.68
N GLN A 650 -96.80 -27.66 -62.79
CA GLN A 650 -97.67 -26.59 -63.29
C GLN A 650 -98.00 -26.75 -64.77
N SER A 651 -97.06 -27.22 -65.60
CA SER A 651 -97.31 -27.60 -67.00
C SER A 651 -98.26 -28.79 -67.11
N ASP A 652 -98.11 -29.80 -66.25
CA ASP A 652 -99.03 -30.95 -66.23
C ASP A 652 -100.41 -30.57 -65.67
N LEU A 653 -100.47 -29.66 -64.69
CA LEU A 653 -101.71 -29.13 -64.15
C LEU A 653 -102.46 -28.28 -65.18
N SER A 654 -101.77 -27.53 -66.06
CA SER A 654 -102.45 -26.83 -67.17
C SER A 654 -102.95 -27.78 -68.27
N LYS A 655 -102.21 -28.85 -68.60
CA LYS A 655 -102.69 -29.94 -69.47
C LYS A 655 -103.94 -30.60 -68.88
N ILE A 656 -103.91 -30.94 -67.59
CA ILE A 656 -105.05 -31.49 -66.85
C ILE A 656 -106.20 -30.49 -66.78
N SER A 657 -105.95 -29.19 -66.59
CA SER A 657 -106.99 -28.16 -66.56
C SER A 657 -107.68 -28.00 -67.91
N ASN A 658 -106.95 -28.00 -69.02
CA ASN A 658 -107.54 -27.96 -70.35
C ASN A 658 -108.41 -29.20 -70.60
N LYS A 659 -107.92 -30.37 -70.21
CA LYS A 659 -108.65 -31.65 -70.32
C LYS A 659 -109.84 -31.74 -69.36
N LYS A 660 -109.78 -31.03 -68.23
CA LYS A 660 -110.90 -30.80 -67.32
C LYS A 660 -111.96 -29.91 -67.97
N THR A 661 -111.59 -28.81 -68.63
CA THR A 661 -112.56 -27.96 -69.37
C THR A 661 -113.25 -28.73 -70.51
N GLU A 662 -112.48 -29.57 -71.23
CA GLU A 662 -112.97 -30.47 -72.27
C GLU A 662 -113.98 -31.50 -71.68
N LEU A 663 -113.65 -32.10 -70.55
CA LEU A 663 -114.56 -32.94 -69.78
C LEU A 663 -115.76 -32.17 -69.20
N GLU A 664 -115.62 -30.92 -68.74
CA GLU A 664 -116.71 -30.12 -68.17
C GLU A 664 -117.72 -29.68 -69.24
N SER A 665 -117.28 -29.40 -70.47
CA SER A 665 -118.19 -29.19 -71.60
C SER A 665 -118.92 -30.48 -72.02
N THR A 666 -118.27 -31.64 -71.88
CA THR A 666 -118.88 -32.97 -72.09
C THR A 666 -119.89 -33.29 -70.98
N VAL A 667 -119.53 -33.02 -69.73
CA VAL A 667 -120.37 -33.20 -68.54
C VAL A 667 -121.55 -32.24 -68.56
N ALA A 668 -121.42 -30.99 -69.01
CA ALA A 668 -122.57 -30.09 -69.16
C ALA A 668 -123.62 -30.62 -70.16
N ASN A 669 -123.20 -31.31 -71.22
CA ASN A 669 -124.12 -32.02 -72.12
C ASN A 669 -124.78 -33.25 -71.47
N LEU A 670 -124.07 -33.95 -70.58
CA LEU A 670 -124.59 -35.14 -69.86
C LEU A 670 -125.45 -34.76 -68.64
N GLU A 671 -125.14 -33.68 -67.92
CA GLU A 671 -125.96 -33.13 -66.82
C GLU A 671 -127.30 -32.58 -67.34
N LYS A 672 -127.33 -32.09 -68.58
CA LYS A 672 -128.58 -31.79 -69.30
C LYS A 672 -129.44 -33.05 -69.53
N GLN A 673 -128.85 -34.25 -69.49
CA GLN A 673 -129.55 -35.54 -69.56
C GLN A 673 -129.75 -36.21 -68.18
N LEU A 674 -129.09 -35.73 -67.12
CA LEU A 674 -129.08 -36.32 -65.78
C LEU A 674 -129.69 -35.45 -64.67
N LYS A 675 -130.24 -34.28 -65.00
CA LYS A 675 -130.94 -33.43 -64.01
C LYS A 675 -132.32 -33.97 -63.60
N ASP A 676 -132.79 -35.02 -64.26
CA ASP A 676 -133.77 -35.94 -63.70
C ASP A 676 -133.07 -36.92 -62.72
N ASN A 677 -133.33 -36.73 -61.41
CA ASN A 677 -132.94 -37.58 -60.26
C ASN A 677 -131.70 -37.23 -59.39
N LYS A 678 -131.69 -36.00 -58.82
CA LYS A 678 -131.40 -35.62 -57.40
C LYS A 678 -130.14 -36.08 -56.62
N ASN A 679 -129.60 -35.16 -55.81
CA ASN A 679 -128.37 -35.26 -54.98
C ASN A 679 -128.63 -35.34 -53.45
N ASN A 680 -127.64 -35.75 -52.62
CA ASN A 680 -126.87 -34.88 -51.65
C ASN A 680 -126.07 -35.59 -50.51
N ALA A 681 -125.15 -34.83 -49.85
CA ALA A 681 -124.32 -35.17 -48.66
C ALA A 681 -124.03 -33.87 -47.82
N SER A 682 -123.21 -33.73 -46.76
CA SER A 682 -122.19 -34.53 -46.01
C SER A 682 -122.01 -34.00 -44.55
N VAL A 683 -121.12 -34.56 -43.68
CA VAL A 683 -120.93 -34.12 -42.25
C VAL A 683 -119.46 -34.24 -41.73
N ASP A 684 -119.07 -33.41 -40.74
CA ASP A 684 -117.74 -33.27 -40.09
C ASP A 684 -117.83 -33.15 -38.52
N ILE A 685 -116.73 -33.22 -37.73
CA ILE A 685 -116.75 -33.48 -36.25
C ILE A 685 -115.88 -32.55 -35.35
N LYS A 686 -116.31 -32.35 -34.07
CA LYS A 686 -115.76 -31.41 -33.06
C LYS A 686 -115.47 -32.09 -31.68
N LEU A 687 -114.51 -31.58 -30.89
CA LEU A 687 -114.05 -32.14 -29.58
C LEU A 687 -114.93 -31.73 -28.37
N LYS A 688 -114.88 -32.51 -27.27
CA LYS A 688 -115.68 -32.33 -26.04
C LYS A 688 -114.99 -32.79 -24.74
N ALA A 689 -115.62 -32.49 -23.60
CA ALA A 689 -115.18 -33.02 -22.29
C ALA A 689 -115.36 -34.53 -22.21
N GLY A 690 -114.41 -35.22 -21.59
CA GLY A 690 -114.30 -36.68 -21.59
C GLY A 690 -113.33 -37.23 -22.64
N ASP A 691 -112.99 -36.46 -23.67
CA ASP A 691 -112.06 -36.89 -24.73
C ASP A 691 -110.63 -37.08 -24.20
N VAL A 692 -109.93 -38.09 -24.73
CA VAL A 692 -108.54 -38.43 -24.38
C VAL A 692 -107.61 -38.02 -25.51
N VAL A 693 -106.95 -36.87 -25.35
CA VAL A 693 -106.09 -36.25 -26.36
C VAL A 693 -104.67 -36.82 -26.30
N VAL A 694 -104.10 -37.10 -27.47
CA VAL A 694 -102.68 -37.39 -27.67
C VAL A 694 -102.00 -36.08 -28.09
N ASP A 695 -101.21 -35.49 -27.19
CA ASP A 695 -100.52 -34.24 -27.46
C ASP A 695 -99.05 -34.47 -27.83
N ASN A 696 -98.80 -34.34 -29.14
CA ASN A 696 -97.48 -34.44 -29.74
C ASN A 696 -96.61 -33.20 -29.49
N ILE A 697 -97.13 -32.11 -28.91
CA ILE A 697 -96.34 -30.94 -28.49
C ILE A 697 -95.74 -31.22 -27.10
N SER A 698 -96.58 -31.35 -26.06
CA SER A 698 -96.10 -31.63 -24.69
C SER A 698 -95.56 -33.06 -24.49
N LYS A 699 -95.71 -33.94 -25.49
CA LYS A 699 -95.35 -35.37 -25.47
C LYS A 699 -96.11 -36.19 -24.41
N VAL A 700 -97.38 -35.87 -24.17
CA VAL A 700 -98.23 -36.53 -23.18
C VAL A 700 -99.60 -36.95 -23.74
N LYS A 701 -100.22 -37.93 -23.08
CA LYS A 701 -101.64 -38.26 -23.23
C LYS A 701 -102.39 -37.71 -22.02
N TYR A 702 -103.47 -36.99 -22.23
CA TYR A 702 -104.31 -36.43 -21.17
C TYR A 702 -105.80 -36.63 -21.49
N LYS A 703 -106.67 -36.48 -20.49
CA LYS A 703 -108.13 -36.50 -20.68
C LYS A 703 -108.76 -35.20 -20.18
N ILE A 704 -109.67 -34.62 -20.95
CA ILE A 704 -110.37 -33.40 -20.57
C ILE A 704 -111.43 -33.72 -19.52
N LEU A 705 -111.33 -33.06 -18.36
CA LEU A 705 -112.30 -33.14 -17.26
C LEU A 705 -113.29 -31.98 -17.28
N LYS A 706 -112.80 -30.78 -17.64
CA LYS A 706 -113.61 -29.58 -17.91
C LYS A 706 -113.02 -28.88 -19.12
N MET A 707 -113.85 -28.52 -20.10
CA MET A 707 -113.43 -27.64 -21.20
C MET A 707 -112.92 -26.31 -20.62
N GLY A 708 -111.85 -25.78 -21.22
CA GLY A 708 -111.52 -24.37 -21.08
C GLY A 708 -112.22 -23.54 -22.15
N THR A 709 -112.09 -22.23 -22.04
CA THR A 709 -112.32 -21.24 -23.10
C THR A 709 -111.08 -20.34 -23.18
N ASP A 710 -111.03 -19.45 -24.17
CA ASP A 710 -109.88 -18.56 -24.35
C ASP A 710 -109.62 -17.67 -23.12
N ASN A 711 -110.68 -17.37 -22.36
CA ASN A 711 -110.65 -16.54 -21.15
C ASN A 711 -110.72 -17.35 -19.83
N ALA A 712 -110.78 -18.69 -19.86
CA ALA A 712 -110.91 -19.51 -18.65
C ALA A 712 -110.25 -20.88 -18.78
N MET A 713 -109.30 -21.17 -17.88
CA MET A 713 -108.58 -22.45 -17.90
C MET A 713 -109.53 -23.65 -17.72
N GLY A 714 -109.35 -24.64 -18.60
CA GLY A 714 -109.96 -25.96 -18.45
C GLY A 714 -109.27 -26.77 -17.36
N SER A 715 -109.68 -28.04 -17.20
CA SER A 715 -108.93 -28.98 -16.37
C SER A 715 -108.82 -30.35 -17.01
N VAL A 716 -107.68 -31.00 -16.82
CA VAL A 716 -107.32 -32.29 -17.40
C VAL A 716 -106.73 -33.23 -16.34
N GLU A 717 -106.81 -34.52 -16.61
CA GLU A 717 -105.98 -35.54 -15.94
C GLU A 717 -104.85 -36.00 -16.85
N PHE A 718 -103.64 -36.10 -16.28
CA PHE A 718 -102.50 -36.69 -16.94
C PHE A 718 -102.69 -38.21 -17.02
N VAL A 719 -102.80 -38.74 -18.24
CA VAL A 719 -103.06 -40.18 -18.49
C VAL A 719 -101.75 -40.96 -18.59
N ALA A 720 -100.82 -40.54 -19.46
CA ALA A 720 -99.54 -41.21 -19.65
C ALA A 720 -98.51 -40.32 -20.38
N PRO A 721 -97.19 -40.54 -20.25
CA PRO A 721 -96.21 -40.00 -21.18
C PRO A 721 -96.29 -40.73 -22.54
N LEU A 722 -96.08 -40.03 -23.67
CA LEU A 722 -96.06 -40.70 -24.98
C LEU A 722 -94.80 -41.54 -25.20
N ASN A 723 -93.66 -41.16 -24.58
CA ASN A 723 -92.44 -41.98 -24.58
C ASN A 723 -92.19 -42.59 -23.20
N ALA A 724 -92.45 -43.89 -23.06
CA ALA A 724 -92.25 -44.64 -21.84
C ALA A 724 -90.77 -44.91 -21.48
N ASN A 725 -89.80 -44.67 -22.38
CA ASN A 725 -88.37 -44.92 -22.12
C ASN A 725 -87.66 -43.78 -21.35
N ASN A 726 -88.34 -42.66 -21.09
CA ASN A 726 -87.76 -41.47 -20.48
C ASN A 726 -87.16 -41.71 -19.07
N SER A 727 -85.87 -41.42 -18.89
CA SER A 727 -85.16 -41.65 -17.62
C SER A 727 -85.35 -40.52 -16.58
N LYS A 728 -85.78 -39.34 -17.03
CA LYS A 728 -86.29 -38.24 -16.22
C LYS A 728 -87.65 -37.84 -16.80
N PHE A 729 -88.62 -37.47 -15.97
CA PHE A 729 -89.90 -36.94 -16.46
C PHE A 729 -90.43 -35.82 -15.56
N ILE A 730 -91.15 -34.86 -16.15
CA ILE A 730 -91.86 -33.79 -15.46
C ILE A 730 -93.33 -33.92 -15.83
N VAL A 731 -94.20 -34.17 -14.86
CA VAL A 731 -95.65 -34.02 -15.08
C VAL A 731 -95.92 -32.52 -15.05
N PRO A 732 -96.36 -31.89 -16.15
CA PRO A 732 -96.56 -30.45 -16.19
C PRO A 732 -97.74 -30.03 -15.31
N SER A 733 -97.78 -28.76 -14.92
CA SER A 733 -98.89 -28.14 -14.19
C SER A 733 -100.03 -27.71 -15.12
N THR A 734 -99.72 -27.44 -16.39
CA THR A 734 -100.66 -26.99 -17.43
C THR A 734 -100.36 -27.65 -18.77
N ILE A 735 -101.35 -27.72 -19.66
CA ILE A 735 -101.21 -28.16 -21.07
C ILE A 735 -102.06 -27.24 -21.94
N THR A 736 -101.57 -26.85 -23.12
CA THR A 736 -102.27 -25.97 -24.08
C THR A 736 -102.54 -26.73 -25.38
N ASN A 737 -103.77 -26.66 -25.89
CA ASN A 737 -104.18 -27.33 -27.12
C ASN A 737 -105.21 -26.48 -27.88
N LYS A 738 -104.91 -26.16 -29.15
CA LYS A 738 -105.71 -25.24 -29.99
C LYS A 738 -106.08 -23.94 -29.26
N GLY A 739 -105.06 -23.24 -28.72
CA GLY A 739 -105.20 -22.00 -27.95
C GLY A 739 -105.61 -22.21 -26.48
N ILE A 740 -106.58 -23.09 -26.22
CA ILE A 740 -107.15 -23.31 -24.88
C ILE A 740 -106.14 -23.99 -23.95
N THR A 741 -105.96 -23.43 -22.74
CA THR A 741 -105.06 -23.97 -21.71
C THR A 741 -105.83 -24.66 -20.58
N TYR A 742 -105.28 -25.76 -20.07
CA TYR A 742 -105.91 -26.65 -19.08
C TYR A 742 -104.98 -26.89 -17.87
N GLU A 743 -105.52 -26.81 -16.64
CA GLU A 743 -104.80 -27.27 -15.44
C GLU A 743 -104.67 -28.80 -15.39
N VAL A 744 -103.48 -29.32 -15.10
CA VAL A 744 -103.25 -30.74 -14.81
C VAL A 744 -103.57 -31.03 -13.35
N ILE A 745 -104.83 -31.35 -13.06
CA ILE A 745 -105.30 -31.47 -11.67
C ILE A 745 -105.04 -32.84 -11.02
N GLN A 746 -104.82 -33.90 -11.81
CA GLN A 746 -104.48 -35.21 -11.27
C GLN A 746 -103.64 -36.07 -12.22
N ILE A 747 -102.84 -36.97 -11.63
CA ILE A 747 -102.22 -38.11 -12.31
C ILE A 747 -103.16 -39.31 -12.14
N VAL A 748 -103.57 -39.96 -13.24
CA VAL A 748 -104.50 -41.10 -13.19
C VAL A 748 -103.90 -42.34 -12.54
N ASP A 749 -104.76 -43.33 -12.30
CA ASP A 749 -104.34 -44.64 -11.82
C ASP A 749 -103.49 -45.34 -12.91
N GLY A 750 -102.30 -45.83 -12.53
CA GLY A 750 -101.38 -46.53 -13.44
C GLY A 750 -100.56 -45.67 -14.42
N ALA A 751 -100.59 -44.34 -14.36
CA ALA A 751 -100.03 -43.44 -15.40
C ALA A 751 -98.55 -43.64 -15.83
N PHE A 752 -97.69 -44.20 -14.96
CA PHE A 752 -96.31 -44.59 -15.26
C PHE A 752 -96.03 -46.06 -14.93
N LYS A 753 -97.08 -46.90 -14.85
CA LYS A 753 -96.97 -48.29 -14.40
C LYS A 753 -95.97 -49.08 -15.26
N ASP A 754 -95.11 -49.83 -14.57
CA ASP A 754 -94.02 -50.62 -15.11
C ASP A 754 -93.02 -49.86 -16.02
N ASN A 755 -92.88 -48.54 -15.82
CA ASN A 755 -91.79 -47.76 -16.42
C ASN A 755 -90.44 -48.13 -15.80
N LYS A 756 -89.82 -49.16 -16.39
CA LYS A 756 -88.53 -49.75 -15.98
C LYS A 756 -87.31 -48.82 -16.23
N LYS A 757 -87.47 -47.70 -16.96
CA LYS A 757 -86.38 -46.79 -17.34
C LYS A 757 -86.34 -45.50 -16.50
N LEU A 758 -87.49 -45.02 -16.02
CA LEU A 758 -87.65 -43.82 -15.21
C LEU A 758 -86.80 -43.87 -13.93
N LYS A 759 -85.84 -42.94 -13.81
CA LYS A 759 -84.95 -42.76 -12.64
C LYS A 759 -85.41 -41.60 -11.74
N ASN A 760 -86.01 -40.56 -12.31
CA ASN A 760 -86.43 -39.36 -11.58
C ASN A 760 -87.78 -38.85 -12.11
N VAL A 761 -88.69 -38.42 -11.23
CA VAL A 761 -89.91 -37.69 -11.64
C VAL A 761 -90.09 -36.41 -10.84
N VAL A 762 -90.58 -35.36 -11.51
CA VAL A 762 -91.09 -34.13 -10.89
C VAL A 762 -92.61 -34.10 -11.07
N ILE A 763 -93.33 -33.86 -9.99
CA ILE A 763 -94.78 -33.64 -9.96
C ILE A 763 -94.96 -32.14 -9.67
N SER A 764 -95.33 -31.40 -10.71
CA SER A 764 -95.42 -29.93 -10.69
C SER A 764 -96.55 -29.42 -9.80
N GLU A 765 -96.77 -28.10 -9.82
CA GLU A 765 -97.80 -27.42 -9.04
C GLU A 765 -99.20 -27.65 -9.62
N GLY A 766 -100.24 -27.18 -8.94
CA GLY A 766 -101.64 -27.43 -9.30
C GLY A 766 -102.16 -28.87 -9.07
N ILE A 767 -101.29 -29.89 -9.13
CA ILE A 767 -101.67 -31.31 -9.04
C ILE A 767 -102.28 -31.64 -7.66
N LYS A 768 -103.59 -31.93 -7.66
CA LYS A 768 -104.44 -32.16 -6.48
C LYS A 768 -104.53 -33.66 -6.11
N LYS A 769 -104.25 -34.62 -7.01
CA LYS A 769 -104.29 -36.08 -6.74
C LYS A 769 -103.23 -36.88 -7.51
N ILE A 770 -102.69 -37.92 -6.85
CA ILE A 770 -101.86 -38.98 -7.44
C ILE A 770 -102.64 -40.31 -7.36
N GLY A 771 -102.83 -40.98 -8.51
CA GLY A 771 -103.63 -42.20 -8.64
C GLY A 771 -103.07 -43.46 -7.97
N LYS A 772 -103.91 -44.51 -7.89
CA LYS A 772 -103.54 -45.89 -7.50
C LYS A 772 -102.49 -46.42 -8.47
N GLU A 773 -101.47 -47.10 -7.97
CA GLU A 773 -100.42 -47.74 -8.80
C GLU A 773 -99.73 -46.83 -9.84
N SER A 774 -99.86 -45.49 -9.73
CA SER A 774 -99.40 -44.53 -10.73
C SER A 774 -97.90 -44.58 -11.05
N PHE A 775 -97.07 -45.04 -10.11
CA PHE A 775 -95.64 -45.35 -10.30
C PHE A 775 -95.29 -46.77 -9.83
N ALA A 776 -96.26 -47.71 -9.90
CA ALA A 776 -96.01 -49.10 -9.59
C ALA A 776 -95.05 -49.72 -10.62
N GLY A 777 -94.13 -50.58 -10.21
CA GLY A 777 -93.20 -51.26 -11.12
C GLY A 777 -92.04 -50.39 -11.64
N CYS A 778 -91.94 -49.11 -11.25
CA CYS A 778 -90.85 -48.21 -11.65
C CYS A 778 -89.52 -48.54 -10.93
N LYS A 779 -88.95 -49.74 -11.19
CA LYS A 779 -87.82 -50.33 -10.44
C LYS A 779 -86.57 -49.44 -10.35
N LYS A 780 -86.35 -48.54 -11.32
CA LYS A 780 -85.20 -47.61 -11.35
C LYS A 780 -85.48 -46.24 -10.71
N LEU A 781 -86.71 -45.93 -10.31
CA LEU A 781 -87.11 -44.62 -9.78
C LEU A 781 -86.50 -44.35 -8.40
N ARG A 782 -85.56 -43.40 -8.35
CA ARG A 782 -84.71 -43.05 -7.20
C ARG A 782 -84.97 -41.65 -6.63
N LYS A 783 -85.56 -40.73 -7.39
CA LYS A 783 -85.95 -39.39 -6.92
C LYS A 783 -87.36 -39.06 -7.36
N ILE A 784 -88.18 -38.59 -6.41
CA ILE A 784 -89.52 -38.07 -6.66
C ILE A 784 -89.56 -36.68 -6.04
N THR A 785 -89.71 -35.63 -6.85
CA THR A 785 -89.88 -34.25 -6.34
C THR A 785 -91.35 -33.88 -6.45
N ILE A 786 -91.94 -33.39 -5.35
CA ILE A 786 -93.33 -32.95 -5.28
C ILE A 786 -93.33 -31.43 -5.09
N ASN A 787 -93.63 -30.65 -6.13
CA ASN A 787 -93.70 -29.19 -6.01
C ASN A 787 -95.08 -28.75 -5.51
N THR A 788 -96.17 -29.41 -5.98
CA THR A 788 -97.55 -29.11 -5.54
C THR A 788 -97.70 -28.98 -4.03
N THR A 789 -98.18 -27.82 -3.60
CA THR A 789 -98.57 -27.50 -2.22
C THR A 789 -100.03 -27.87 -1.91
N VAL A 790 -100.79 -28.34 -2.90
CA VAL A 790 -102.25 -28.57 -2.88
C VAL A 790 -102.65 -30.06 -2.97
N LEU A 791 -101.71 -30.99 -2.81
CA LEU A 791 -101.93 -32.43 -2.97
C LEU A 791 -102.91 -32.99 -1.93
N LYS A 792 -104.16 -33.25 -2.35
CA LYS A 792 -105.24 -33.77 -1.50
C LYS A 792 -105.08 -35.28 -1.22
N LYS A 793 -104.85 -36.12 -2.25
CA LYS A 793 -104.90 -37.59 -2.15
C LYS A 793 -103.74 -38.29 -2.88
N VAL A 794 -103.24 -39.37 -2.29
CA VAL A 794 -102.27 -40.32 -2.89
C VAL A 794 -102.86 -41.73 -2.83
N GLY A 795 -102.95 -42.40 -3.99
CA GLY A 795 -103.60 -43.70 -4.16
C GLY A 795 -102.92 -44.88 -3.46
N LYS A 796 -103.67 -45.97 -3.26
CA LYS A 796 -103.12 -47.25 -2.75
C LYS A 796 -102.07 -47.75 -3.76
N ASN A 797 -100.97 -48.31 -3.26
CA ASN A 797 -99.88 -48.87 -4.08
C ASN A 797 -99.24 -47.89 -5.10
N ALA A 798 -99.46 -46.57 -5.02
CA ALA A 798 -98.93 -45.58 -5.96
C ALA A 798 -97.41 -45.69 -6.19
N PHE A 799 -96.66 -46.18 -5.21
CA PHE A 799 -95.20 -46.37 -5.26
C PHE A 799 -94.77 -47.83 -5.05
N LYS A 800 -95.62 -48.81 -5.37
CA LYS A 800 -95.31 -50.26 -5.22
C LYS A 800 -94.15 -50.67 -6.14
N GLY A 801 -93.01 -51.05 -5.55
CA GLY A 801 -91.86 -51.56 -6.30
C GLY A 801 -90.93 -50.51 -6.91
N ILE A 802 -91.00 -49.25 -6.47
CA ILE A 802 -89.94 -48.25 -6.75
C ILE A 802 -88.61 -48.64 -6.06
N HIS A 803 -87.51 -47.99 -6.43
CA HIS A 803 -86.19 -48.35 -5.90
C HIS A 803 -86.10 -48.24 -4.36
N LYS A 804 -85.52 -49.26 -3.70
CA LYS A 804 -85.47 -49.36 -2.22
C LYS A 804 -84.78 -48.19 -1.51
N LYS A 805 -83.86 -47.48 -2.17
CA LYS A 805 -83.20 -46.25 -1.69
C LYS A 805 -83.81 -44.94 -2.27
N CYS A 806 -85.05 -44.95 -2.74
CA CYS A 806 -85.66 -43.73 -3.32
C CYS A 806 -85.77 -42.60 -2.27
N VAL A 807 -85.66 -41.35 -2.74
CA VAL A 807 -85.93 -40.14 -1.95
C VAL A 807 -87.16 -39.44 -2.51
N ILE A 808 -88.14 -39.14 -1.66
CA ILE A 808 -89.28 -38.30 -1.98
C ILE A 808 -89.01 -36.92 -1.36
N LYS A 809 -88.72 -35.91 -2.18
CA LYS A 809 -88.62 -34.50 -1.77
C LYS A 809 -90.02 -33.87 -1.80
N VAL A 810 -90.42 -33.23 -0.71
CA VAL A 810 -91.74 -32.57 -0.56
C VAL A 810 -91.58 -31.13 -0.04
N PRO A 811 -92.54 -30.20 -0.29
CA PRO A 811 -92.37 -28.80 0.06
C PRO A 811 -92.18 -28.61 1.56
N SER A 812 -91.22 -27.77 1.96
CA SER A 812 -90.81 -27.61 3.37
C SER A 812 -91.98 -27.26 4.30
N ASN A 813 -92.90 -26.40 3.84
CA ASN A 813 -94.12 -26.01 4.55
C ASN A 813 -95.21 -27.10 4.60
N LYS A 814 -95.20 -28.11 3.71
CA LYS A 814 -96.14 -29.24 3.71
C LYS A 814 -95.53 -30.53 4.29
N PHE A 815 -94.25 -30.55 4.68
CA PHE A 815 -93.53 -31.74 5.13
C PHE A 815 -94.25 -32.59 6.18
N LYS A 816 -94.76 -32.01 7.27
CA LYS A 816 -95.50 -32.74 8.33
C LYS A 816 -96.74 -33.46 7.76
N ASN A 817 -97.48 -32.81 6.85
CA ASN A 817 -98.69 -33.35 6.23
C ASN A 817 -98.33 -34.42 5.17
N TYR A 818 -97.37 -34.14 4.29
CA TYR A 818 -97.03 -35.06 3.21
C TYR A 818 -96.30 -36.31 3.72
N LYS A 819 -95.50 -36.21 4.81
CA LYS A 819 -94.96 -37.40 5.50
C LYS A 819 -96.06 -38.36 5.96
N LYS A 820 -97.26 -37.86 6.33
CA LYS A 820 -98.46 -38.68 6.55
C LYS A 820 -99.07 -39.16 5.22
N LYS A 821 -99.34 -38.27 4.26
CA LYS A 821 -100.00 -38.63 2.97
C LYS A 821 -99.23 -39.67 2.13
N PHE A 822 -97.91 -39.68 2.18
CA PHE A 822 -97.08 -40.66 1.48
C PHE A 822 -96.81 -41.94 2.28
N ASN A 823 -97.22 -42.03 3.56
CA ASN A 823 -97.02 -43.24 4.36
C ASN A 823 -97.86 -44.44 3.84
N LYS A 824 -97.29 -45.65 3.91
CA LYS A 824 -97.89 -46.92 3.46
C LYS A 824 -98.48 -46.89 2.02
N LYS A 825 -97.88 -46.15 1.08
CA LYS A 825 -98.33 -46.05 -0.33
C LYS A 825 -97.64 -47.05 -1.29
N GLY A 826 -97.12 -48.14 -0.75
CA GLY A 826 -96.50 -49.25 -1.49
C GLY A 826 -94.96 -49.17 -1.58
N GLN A 827 -94.35 -48.05 -1.22
CA GLN A 827 -92.89 -47.94 -1.18
C GLN A 827 -92.27 -48.70 0.00
N SER A 828 -90.98 -49.06 -0.11
CA SER A 828 -90.23 -49.72 0.96
C SER A 828 -90.06 -48.82 2.19
N LYS A 829 -90.00 -49.41 3.40
CA LYS A 829 -89.62 -48.74 4.65
C LYS A 829 -88.28 -47.97 4.56
N LYS A 830 -87.40 -48.32 3.60
CA LYS A 830 -86.09 -47.68 3.38
C LYS A 830 -86.14 -46.41 2.50
N VAL A 831 -87.31 -46.03 1.98
CA VAL A 831 -87.51 -44.78 1.20
C VAL A 831 -87.57 -43.57 2.13
N LYS A 832 -86.68 -42.59 1.93
CA LYS A 832 -86.58 -41.39 2.77
C LYS A 832 -87.48 -40.27 2.21
N ILE A 833 -88.40 -39.77 3.02
CA ILE A 833 -89.11 -38.50 2.73
C ILE A 833 -88.26 -37.37 3.30
N LYS A 834 -87.82 -36.44 2.44
CA LYS A 834 -87.07 -35.22 2.81
C LYS A 834 -87.89 -33.98 2.47
N LYS A 835 -87.55 -32.85 3.11
CA LYS A 835 -87.88 -31.53 2.55
C LYS A 835 -87.23 -31.39 1.15
N ILE A 836 -87.79 -30.53 0.31
CA ILE A 836 -87.12 -30.07 -0.93
C ILE A 836 -85.76 -29.47 -0.58
#